data_AF-A0AAU9L099-F1
#
_entry.id   AF-A0AAU9L099-F1
#
_cell.length_a   1.000
_cell.length_b   1.000
_cell.length_c   1.000
_cell.angle_alpha   90.00
_cell.angle_beta   90.00
_cell.angle_gamma   90.00
#
_symmetry.space_group_name_H-M   'P 1'
#
loop_
_entity.id
_entity.type
_entity.pdbx_description
1 polymer ?
#
loop_
_entity_poly.entity_id
_entity_poly.type
_entity_poly.pdbx_seq_one_letter_code
_entity_poly.pdbx_strand_id
1 'polypeptide(L)'
;MWTAFFGEQEDDTNVHAEKKILTLSPQQVTPPMTPSPLDLTTPCVPSQVEVEVSLNSVLPTPTKSPDDSAMTLLLKRMNTLMLKVGQHEFEKKTLVEQMEKERIGWRKEMTQLKQEMEVVKDLNLQLQYKVEYTSEPMLLEKVQDITDMRDALADVKKQLEMELQEKEKELQLALETNKKLSGFQEKYEQQIDELTTTCEAAKEEMAKAVRVASDAASEKYLQQMKEKEVALQSVLQQKETLEASLMEKEQALDAAQAATVEVRKKLDEVYAHGEADAKALEQLRQKLEGVVCEHEQKLQQVQDEDQQKIKALEKYAHEQKAYAASKAQELEDYKHDCVELWKINEDLKQQIAQTSAVTVTKATDLCEFAVSGQILLQDKVIELETQLTELQEQLCRKTREIAKLQTENAGRAVFDGEGEASEEDDEKFVVVGGDGGAIGVLTEQVATAQRELTEAMELNLHLNNRNAWLEEQYQMLSSVQSEGDDDQEDTGASKPSVEERIVALERDLQDAGRAANEKAENLSNLEQNYSALSNEFDRLLSVHNTLLEAKQADEVALNGLRQDVEFLRAIEASVSDKDQALFAKEQELVALRTANSVLANDVKRLDDITSQLQQTRDALMQAQNSLARAEASNSNLERELVELRTNSAAALKSEEQLAVIETELAEVRFKKDSLAAELTRSQASVHELQQKVQELEDLVKNQMNEKKLLEQQLQNLQEMAQENMEGFYELQGNLESTMDELEKVQAQFCTEQEKCGRLEQEVEMAKQSSVSRDELDRAQSEITNLEQQIRHFRGLEQSLTQQLQDAVRSKDEVAAKLQALYSERVAADEEQKKLKTLYEQAEAQLASVQSSASELQHSNDELLHSLEQTRAKAMQAEQQLNTMRAEHGDAERQIESLTKTNFSLMSEVQRVRDEADNQQQMTRGQLEQLKAAHADVQRQLVDATHALNGKDAEVAAATQRIQGEVSQLQDLVNRYKTDKQVSEQKLSQLNVECEHIRQAYDAAKTMVDRSQHDLEQMRAELSMTQQEKVSLESEVGQLRSLSEKKAHLHQEMDEYKRVNRRLEEMNRELEDLLQKSKAYCEELSRDSEDKLSRAQEFTRHVEQEARDEIDRIVHENGLLRDELEHLAQARLEETNVHDELRVKLAELQAENNVLSARAHRLTQQLSQYTDLPEDDALAAGGQGQTPDLWELLSSGMEQLKADLELASKYAASIDASSVDGGVGDESFTIAN
;
A
#
# COMPACT_ATOMS: atom_id res chain seq x y z
N MET A 1 -42.55 -9.00 -47.99
CA MET A 1 -43.97 -8.88 -47.61
C MET A 1 -44.43 -10.23 -47.08
N TRP A 2 -44.88 -10.23 -45.82
CA TRP A 2 -45.82 -11.16 -45.18
C TRP A 2 -45.28 -12.52 -44.66
N THR A 3 -45.06 -12.54 -43.33
CA THR A 3 -45.83 -13.32 -42.32
C THR A 3 -46.62 -14.54 -42.83
N ALA A 4 -46.77 -15.67 -42.13
CA ALA A 4 -46.53 -16.05 -40.74
C ALA A 4 -47.18 -17.43 -40.55
N PHE A 5 -46.61 -18.20 -39.63
CA PHE A 5 -47.32 -19.01 -38.63
C PHE A 5 -47.85 -20.43 -38.97
N PHE A 6 -47.30 -21.39 -38.21
CA PHE A 6 -47.88 -22.59 -37.53
C PHE A 6 -48.75 -23.56 -38.37
N GLY A 7 -48.64 -24.87 -38.22
CA GLY A 7 -47.96 -25.74 -37.25
C GLY A 7 -48.49 -27.17 -37.44
N GLU A 8 -47.80 -28.13 -36.81
CA GLU A 8 -48.28 -29.44 -36.30
C GLU A 8 -49.00 -30.38 -37.31
N GLN A 9 -48.82 -31.69 -37.36
CA GLN A 9 -48.33 -32.73 -36.45
C GLN A 9 -48.26 -34.03 -37.27
N GLU A 10 -47.37 -34.97 -36.88
CA GLU A 10 -47.52 -36.45 -36.85
C GLU A 10 -48.22 -37.19 -38.04
N ASP A 11 -47.77 -38.33 -38.56
CA ASP A 11 -46.83 -39.36 -38.10
C ASP A 11 -46.53 -40.32 -39.27
N ASP A 12 -45.38 -40.99 -39.14
CA ASP A 12 -45.01 -42.34 -39.63
C ASP A 12 -45.21 -42.78 -41.09
N THR A 13 -44.08 -43.03 -41.77
CA THR A 13 -43.66 -44.42 -42.13
C THR A 13 -42.25 -44.44 -42.77
N ASN A 14 -41.26 -44.70 -41.92
CA ASN A 14 -40.14 -45.64 -42.07
C ASN A 14 -39.73 -46.14 -43.48
N VAL A 15 -38.56 -45.73 -44.01
CA VAL A 15 -37.66 -46.57 -44.87
C VAL A 15 -36.19 -46.10 -44.80
N HIS A 16 -35.33 -47.01 -44.32
CA HIS A 16 -33.89 -47.25 -44.58
C HIS A 16 -32.80 -46.15 -44.64
N ALA A 17 -31.90 -46.26 -43.65
CA ALA A 17 -30.44 -46.46 -43.76
C ALA A 17 -29.62 -45.61 -44.76
N GLU A 18 -28.78 -44.70 -44.24
CA GLU A 18 -27.32 -44.88 -44.10
C GLU A 18 -26.62 -43.59 -43.63
N LYS A 19 -25.66 -43.77 -42.72
CA LYS A 19 -24.49 -42.93 -42.38
C LYS A 19 -24.68 -41.41 -42.24
N LYS A 20 -24.68 -40.94 -40.99
CA LYS A 20 -24.30 -39.56 -40.63
C LYS A 20 -23.29 -39.58 -39.48
N ILE A 21 -22.12 -39.01 -39.74
CA ILE A 21 -21.11 -38.61 -38.76
C ILE A 21 -21.70 -37.40 -38.01
N LEU A 22 -21.88 -37.52 -36.69
CA LEU A 22 -22.21 -36.41 -35.81
C LEU A 22 -20.91 -35.85 -35.20
N THR A 23 -20.60 -34.62 -35.59
CA THR A 23 -20.47 -33.44 -34.72
C THR A 23 -19.82 -33.57 -33.34
N LEU A 24 -18.80 -32.75 -33.08
CA LEU A 24 -18.76 -31.65 -32.09
C LEU A 24 -17.33 -31.43 -31.58
N SER A 25 -16.81 -30.21 -31.79
CA SER A 25 -15.80 -29.60 -30.94
C SER A 25 -16.51 -28.67 -29.96
N PRO A 26 -16.19 -28.78 -28.67
CA PRO A 26 -15.96 -27.60 -27.85
C PRO A 26 -14.62 -27.71 -27.09
N GLN A 27 -13.73 -26.75 -27.32
CA GLN A 27 -12.74 -26.27 -26.34
C GLN A 27 -13.42 -25.13 -25.59
N GLN A 28 -13.27 -24.84 -24.30
CA GLN A 28 -12.44 -25.31 -23.20
C GLN A 28 -13.09 -24.68 -21.96
N VAL A 29 -13.35 -25.44 -20.89
CA VAL A 29 -13.41 -24.89 -19.52
C VAL A 29 -12.79 -25.92 -18.60
N THR A 30 -11.61 -25.61 -18.09
CA THR A 30 -10.94 -26.26 -16.95
C THR A 30 -11.58 -25.77 -15.65
N PRO A 31 -11.84 -26.66 -14.68
CA PRO A 31 -11.88 -26.28 -13.27
C PRO A 31 -10.57 -26.69 -12.55
N PRO A 32 -10.29 -26.09 -11.39
CA PRO A 32 -8.97 -26.05 -10.77
C PRO A 32 -8.67 -27.30 -9.94
N MET A 33 -7.38 -27.64 -9.86
CA MET A 33 -6.84 -28.50 -8.80
C MET A 33 -6.44 -27.63 -7.61
N THR A 34 -7.01 -27.91 -6.45
CA THR A 34 -6.43 -27.54 -5.16
C THR A 34 -5.52 -28.67 -4.67
N PRO A 35 -4.36 -28.35 -4.06
CA PRO A 35 -3.61 -29.28 -3.24
C PRO A 35 -4.06 -29.15 -1.78
N SER A 36 -3.95 -30.23 -1.02
CA SER A 36 -3.65 -30.11 0.41
C SER A 36 -2.89 -31.32 0.93
N PRO A 37 -2.05 -31.11 1.96
CA PRO A 37 -1.07 -32.04 2.47
C PRO A 37 -1.67 -32.97 3.53
N LEU A 38 -1.06 -34.12 3.76
CA LEU A 38 -1.30 -34.93 4.96
C LEU A 38 0.04 -35.22 5.63
N ASP A 39 0.13 -34.73 6.87
CA ASP A 39 1.11 -35.10 7.85
C ASP A 39 1.05 -36.59 8.21
N LEU A 40 2.23 -37.12 8.44
CA LEU A 40 2.52 -38.39 9.09
C LEU A 40 2.25 -38.26 10.60
N THR A 41 1.51 -39.21 11.17
CA THR A 41 1.78 -39.85 12.49
C THR A 41 0.63 -40.83 12.76
N THR A 42 0.85 -42.15 12.71
CA THR A 42 1.07 -42.96 13.93
C THR A 42 1.58 -44.36 13.56
N PRO A 43 2.20 -45.08 14.52
CA PRO A 43 3.11 -46.20 14.28
C PRO A 43 2.39 -47.57 14.33
N CYS A 44 2.89 -48.55 13.58
CA CYS A 44 2.65 -49.95 13.91
C CYS A 44 3.82 -50.85 13.47
N VAL A 45 4.29 -51.63 14.43
CA VAL A 45 5.29 -52.71 14.33
C VAL A 45 4.50 -54.03 14.41
N PRO A 46 5.01 -55.21 14.01
CA PRO A 46 5.53 -55.64 12.71
C PRO A 46 4.79 -56.92 12.21
N SER A 47 5.05 -57.38 10.97
CA SER A 47 5.48 -58.76 10.67
C SER A 47 5.41 -59.10 9.18
N GLN A 48 6.60 -59.32 8.63
CA GLN A 48 7.02 -60.43 7.75
C GLN A 48 5.99 -61.07 6.81
N VAL A 49 6.27 -61.06 5.50
CA VAL A 49 6.73 -62.25 4.73
C VAL A 49 7.50 -61.78 3.48
N GLU A 50 8.69 -62.35 3.31
CA GLU A 50 9.62 -62.23 2.17
C GLU A 50 9.01 -62.75 0.86
N VAL A 51 9.34 -62.10 -0.28
CA VAL A 51 9.90 -62.79 -1.47
C VAL A 51 10.81 -61.82 -2.23
N GLU A 52 12.11 -62.14 -2.25
CA GLU A 52 13.11 -61.58 -3.16
C GLU A 52 12.85 -61.99 -4.61
N VAL A 53 13.00 -61.07 -5.58
CA VAL A 53 13.66 -61.37 -6.86
C VAL A 53 14.49 -60.16 -7.31
N SER A 54 15.81 -60.36 -7.25
CA SER A 54 16.89 -59.52 -7.75
C SER A 54 16.98 -59.55 -9.28
N LEU A 55 17.39 -58.45 -9.93
CA LEU A 55 18.28 -58.46 -11.13
C LEU A 55 18.69 -57.04 -11.59
N ASN A 56 19.89 -56.65 -11.17
CA ASN A 56 21.01 -56.08 -11.94
C ASN A 56 20.85 -54.82 -12.83
N SER A 57 21.42 -53.75 -12.27
CA SER A 57 22.22 -52.70 -12.92
C SER A 57 23.16 -53.22 -14.02
N VAL A 58 23.12 -52.57 -15.19
CA VAL A 58 24.24 -52.50 -16.14
C VAL A 58 24.34 -51.08 -16.69
N LEU A 59 25.39 -50.39 -16.26
CA LEU A 59 25.93 -49.18 -16.88
C LEU A 59 26.51 -49.52 -18.27
N PRO A 60 26.45 -48.61 -19.25
CA PRO A 60 27.66 -48.39 -20.04
C PRO A 60 28.06 -46.92 -20.16
N THR A 61 29.38 -46.78 -20.10
CA THR A 61 30.27 -45.63 -20.19
C THR A 61 30.18 -44.80 -21.48
N PRO A 62 30.74 -43.57 -21.47
CA PRO A 62 30.50 -42.53 -22.46
C PRO A 62 31.45 -42.60 -23.65
N THR A 63 30.92 -42.36 -24.86
CA THR A 63 31.73 -42.06 -26.05
C THR A 63 31.28 -40.74 -26.66
N LYS A 64 32.25 -39.84 -26.80
CA LYS A 64 32.16 -38.52 -27.43
C LYS A 64 31.75 -38.61 -28.91
N SER A 65 30.85 -37.72 -29.33
CA SER A 65 30.86 -37.09 -30.65
C SER A 65 30.27 -35.67 -30.52
N PRO A 66 30.93 -34.64 -31.06
CA PRO A 66 30.41 -33.27 -31.08
C PRO A 66 29.36 -33.10 -32.19
N ASP A 67 28.49 -32.10 -32.03
CA ASP A 67 27.41 -31.65 -32.93
C ASP A 67 26.00 -32.20 -32.66
N ASP A 68 25.48 -31.97 -31.44
CA ASP A 68 24.03 -31.97 -31.21
C ASP A 68 23.50 -30.52 -31.26
N SER A 69 22.94 -30.13 -32.42
CA SER A 69 22.17 -28.90 -32.61
C SER A 69 21.00 -28.83 -31.62
N ALA A 70 20.63 -27.63 -31.18
CA ALA A 70 19.56 -27.39 -30.19
C ALA A 70 18.23 -28.10 -30.51
N MET A 71 17.94 -28.32 -31.80
CA MET A 71 16.78 -29.08 -32.29
C MET A 71 16.79 -30.55 -31.83
N THR A 72 17.95 -31.19 -31.80
CA THR A 72 18.11 -32.60 -31.42
C THR A 72 17.89 -32.81 -29.93
N LEU A 73 18.33 -31.84 -29.10
CA LEU A 73 18.06 -31.83 -27.66
C LEU A 73 16.58 -31.58 -27.37
N LEU A 74 15.91 -30.72 -28.15
CA LEU A 74 14.48 -30.47 -28.03
C LEU A 74 13.66 -31.72 -28.39
N LEU A 75 14.03 -32.41 -29.47
CA LEU A 75 13.38 -33.66 -29.89
C LEU A 75 13.61 -34.80 -28.88
N LYS A 76 14.83 -34.92 -28.32
CA LYS A 76 15.10 -35.88 -27.24
C LYS A 76 14.26 -35.56 -25.99
N ARG A 77 14.15 -34.28 -25.62
CA ARG A 77 13.35 -33.83 -24.46
C ARG A 77 11.85 -34.06 -24.69
N MET A 78 11.36 -33.79 -25.89
CA MET A 78 9.96 -34.02 -26.27
C MET A 78 9.61 -35.52 -26.28
N ASN A 79 10.46 -36.37 -26.84
CA ASN A 79 10.27 -37.83 -26.78
C ASN A 79 10.30 -38.35 -25.33
N THR A 80 11.16 -37.78 -24.48
CA THR A 80 11.23 -38.16 -23.07
C THR A 80 9.96 -37.75 -22.31
N LEU A 81 9.42 -36.56 -22.59
CA LEU A 81 8.16 -36.10 -22.01
C LEU A 81 6.98 -36.94 -22.49
N MET A 82 6.94 -37.30 -23.77
CA MET A 82 5.86 -38.12 -24.33
C MET A 82 5.86 -39.54 -23.75
N LEU A 83 7.03 -40.13 -23.51
CA LEU A 83 7.17 -41.40 -22.79
C LEU A 83 6.72 -41.29 -21.33
N LYS A 84 7.07 -40.20 -20.63
CA LYS A 84 6.63 -39.96 -19.24
C LYS A 84 5.13 -39.74 -19.13
N VAL A 85 4.51 -39.01 -20.07
CA VAL A 85 3.05 -38.85 -20.12
C VAL A 85 2.37 -40.19 -20.35
N GLY A 86 2.87 -41.01 -21.28
CA GLY A 86 2.34 -42.37 -21.49
C GLY A 86 2.50 -43.28 -20.27
N GLN A 87 3.60 -43.14 -19.53
CA GLN A 87 3.85 -43.91 -18.31
C GLN A 87 2.92 -43.48 -17.16
N HIS A 88 2.70 -42.18 -16.97
CA HIS A 88 1.76 -41.66 -16.00
C HIS A 88 0.29 -41.96 -16.34
N GLU A 89 -0.09 -41.98 -17.62
CA GLU A 89 -1.41 -42.43 -18.03
C GLU A 89 -1.62 -43.93 -17.75
N PHE A 90 -0.59 -44.76 -17.97
CA PHE A 90 -0.63 -46.18 -17.64
C PHE A 90 -0.71 -46.42 -16.13
N GLU A 91 0.10 -45.72 -15.34
CA GLU A 91 0.07 -45.78 -13.86
C GLU A 91 -1.29 -45.33 -13.32
N LYS A 92 -1.83 -44.21 -13.81
CA LYS A 92 -3.17 -43.72 -13.45
C LYS A 92 -4.24 -44.77 -13.75
N LYS A 93 -4.18 -45.40 -14.93
CA LYS A 93 -5.15 -46.42 -15.33
C LYS A 93 -5.05 -47.68 -14.46
N THR A 94 -3.82 -48.08 -14.12
CA THR A 94 -3.56 -49.24 -13.23
C THR A 94 -4.07 -48.98 -11.81
N LEU A 95 -3.88 -47.77 -11.30
CA LEU A 95 -4.32 -47.36 -9.96
C LEU A 95 -5.85 -47.24 -9.89
N VAL A 96 -6.48 -46.72 -10.94
CA VAL A 96 -7.95 -46.72 -11.08
C VAL A 96 -8.51 -48.14 -11.14
N GLU A 97 -7.90 -49.06 -11.90
CA GLU A 97 -8.33 -50.46 -11.93
C GLU A 97 -8.15 -51.18 -10.58
N GLN A 98 -7.11 -50.83 -9.81
CA GLN A 98 -6.88 -51.37 -8.47
C GLN A 98 -7.93 -50.86 -7.47
N MET A 99 -8.20 -49.55 -7.45
CA MET A 99 -9.24 -48.94 -6.64
C MET A 99 -10.63 -49.50 -6.98
N GLU A 100 -10.90 -49.75 -8.26
CA GLU A 100 -12.15 -50.35 -8.74
C GLU A 100 -12.31 -51.79 -8.24
N LYS A 101 -11.23 -52.59 -8.22
CA LYS A 101 -11.21 -53.94 -7.65
C LYS A 101 -11.44 -53.93 -6.14
N GLU A 102 -10.78 -53.04 -5.41
CA GLU A 102 -10.97 -52.88 -3.97
C GLU A 102 -12.41 -52.48 -3.65
N ARG A 103 -12.98 -51.52 -4.39
CA ARG A 103 -14.39 -51.12 -4.25
C ARG A 103 -15.37 -52.28 -4.50
N ILE A 104 -15.05 -53.18 -5.41
CA ILE A 104 -15.84 -54.40 -5.64
C ILE A 104 -15.65 -55.41 -4.48
N GLY A 105 -14.44 -55.51 -3.91
CA GLY A 105 -14.14 -56.28 -2.71
C GLY A 105 -14.97 -55.82 -1.50
N TRP A 106 -14.90 -54.52 -1.18
CA TRP A 106 -15.68 -53.91 -0.10
C TRP A 106 -17.18 -54.12 -0.26
N ARG A 107 -17.73 -54.03 -1.49
CA ARG A 107 -19.15 -54.32 -1.72
C ARG A 107 -19.52 -55.77 -1.43
N LYS A 108 -18.63 -56.73 -1.74
CA LYS A 108 -18.86 -58.15 -1.43
C LYS A 108 -18.83 -58.41 0.08
N GLU A 109 -17.86 -57.86 0.78
CA GLU A 109 -17.76 -57.97 2.25
C GLU A 109 -18.97 -57.33 2.93
N MET A 110 -19.42 -56.16 2.47
CA MET A 110 -20.63 -55.51 2.97
C MET A 110 -21.88 -56.38 2.78
N THR A 111 -22.02 -57.05 1.63
CA THR A 111 -23.15 -57.97 1.40
C THR A 111 -23.05 -59.24 2.24
N GLN A 112 -21.83 -59.71 2.53
CA GLN A 112 -21.59 -60.89 3.36
C GLN A 112 -21.91 -60.59 4.84
N LEU A 113 -21.45 -59.47 5.37
CA LEU A 113 -21.79 -58.99 6.71
C LEU A 113 -23.31 -58.79 6.88
N LYS A 114 -23.99 -58.30 5.84
CA LYS A 114 -25.44 -58.15 5.87
C LYS A 114 -26.18 -59.49 5.92
N GLN A 115 -25.66 -60.52 5.25
CA GLN A 115 -26.19 -61.89 5.38
C GLN A 115 -25.91 -62.50 6.75
N GLU A 116 -24.72 -62.30 7.30
CA GLU A 116 -24.36 -62.78 8.64
C GLU A 116 -25.23 -62.13 9.74
N MET A 117 -25.50 -60.83 9.64
CA MET A 117 -26.42 -60.13 10.54
C MET A 117 -27.83 -60.73 10.53
N GLU A 118 -28.33 -61.14 9.36
CA GLU A 118 -29.68 -61.70 9.26
C GLU A 118 -29.75 -63.15 9.75
N VAL A 119 -28.66 -63.92 9.60
CA VAL A 119 -28.53 -65.24 10.25
C VAL A 119 -28.50 -65.10 11.78
N VAL A 120 -27.79 -64.11 12.33
CA VAL A 120 -27.77 -63.83 13.78
C VAL A 120 -29.17 -63.46 14.28
N LYS A 121 -29.92 -62.69 13.49
CA LYS A 121 -31.29 -62.28 13.82
C LYS A 121 -32.26 -63.47 13.85
N ASP A 122 -32.14 -64.39 12.89
CA ASP A 122 -32.91 -65.64 12.87
C ASP A 122 -32.55 -66.57 14.06
N LEU A 123 -31.27 -66.62 14.43
CA LEU A 123 -30.79 -67.34 15.63
C LEU A 123 -31.33 -66.73 16.92
N ASN A 124 -31.40 -65.39 16.99
CA ASN A 124 -31.96 -64.67 18.13
C ASN A 124 -33.47 -64.92 18.27
N LEU A 125 -34.19 -64.98 17.14
CA LEU A 125 -35.61 -65.36 17.12
C LEU A 125 -35.81 -66.79 17.64
N GLN A 126 -34.95 -67.74 17.23
CA GLN A 126 -34.97 -69.11 17.76
C GLN A 126 -34.63 -69.21 19.24
N LEU A 127 -33.68 -68.40 19.74
CA LEU A 127 -33.33 -68.35 21.15
C LEU A 127 -34.46 -67.77 21.98
N GLN A 128 -35.12 -66.72 21.49
CA GLN A 128 -36.29 -66.13 22.13
C GLN A 128 -37.44 -67.15 22.26
N TYR A 129 -37.73 -67.91 21.20
CA TYR A 129 -38.71 -69.01 21.27
C TYR A 129 -38.32 -70.13 22.25
N LYS A 130 -37.02 -70.38 22.47
CA LYS A 130 -36.55 -71.38 23.45
C LYS A 130 -36.63 -70.87 24.89
N VAL A 131 -36.36 -69.58 25.11
CA VAL A 131 -36.40 -68.95 26.43
C VAL A 131 -37.84 -68.77 26.91
N GLU A 132 -38.78 -68.45 26.01
CA GLU A 132 -40.22 -68.37 26.32
C GLU A 132 -40.83 -69.73 26.75
N TYR A 133 -40.15 -70.85 26.47
CA TYR A 133 -40.63 -72.21 26.81
C TYR A 133 -39.96 -72.82 28.06
N THR A 134 -38.96 -72.16 28.64
CA THR A 134 -38.28 -72.61 29.86
C THR A 134 -38.84 -71.92 31.10
N SER A 135 -39.37 -72.70 32.04
CA SER A 135 -40.09 -72.23 33.24
C SER A 135 -39.17 -72.01 34.46
N GLU A 136 -37.92 -71.57 34.23
CA GLU A 136 -36.98 -71.26 35.32
C GLU A 136 -37.12 -69.79 35.77
N PRO A 137 -37.41 -69.50 37.05
CA PRO A 137 -37.69 -68.15 37.54
C PRO A 137 -36.50 -67.18 37.43
N MET A 138 -35.26 -67.68 37.51
CA MET A 138 -34.06 -66.86 37.28
C MET A 138 -33.85 -66.44 35.82
N LEU A 139 -34.42 -67.18 34.87
CA LEU A 139 -34.42 -66.78 33.45
C LEU A 139 -35.50 -65.74 33.18
N LEU A 140 -36.64 -65.78 33.88
CA LEU A 140 -37.67 -64.75 33.76
C LEU A 140 -37.20 -63.37 34.21
N GLU A 141 -36.45 -63.27 35.31
CA GLU A 141 -35.87 -62.00 35.79
C GLU A 141 -34.87 -61.43 34.77
N LYS A 142 -33.98 -62.27 34.24
CA LYS A 142 -33.06 -61.85 33.17
C LYS A 142 -33.77 -61.49 31.86
N VAL A 143 -34.89 -62.13 31.54
CA VAL A 143 -35.72 -61.76 30.38
C VAL A 143 -36.42 -60.43 30.63
N GLN A 144 -36.82 -60.14 31.87
CA GLN A 144 -37.36 -58.84 32.24
C GLN A 144 -36.29 -57.75 32.10
N ASP A 145 -35.08 -57.97 32.61
CA ASP A 145 -33.96 -57.02 32.45
C ASP A 145 -33.61 -56.80 30.97
N ILE A 146 -33.61 -57.86 30.16
CA ILE A 146 -33.38 -57.76 28.70
C ILE A 146 -34.53 -57.03 28.01
N THR A 147 -35.76 -57.18 28.49
CA THR A 147 -36.94 -56.47 27.96
C THR A 147 -36.89 -54.99 28.32
N ASP A 148 -36.53 -54.66 29.56
CA ASP A 148 -36.37 -53.28 30.02
C ASP A 148 -35.21 -52.59 29.29
N MET A 149 -34.08 -53.30 29.06
CA MET A 149 -33.00 -52.80 28.20
C MET A 149 -33.44 -52.63 26.74
N ARG A 150 -34.26 -53.53 26.19
CA ARG A 150 -34.79 -53.42 24.83
C ARG A 150 -35.71 -52.20 24.70
N ASP A 151 -36.55 -51.96 25.69
CA ASP A 151 -37.49 -50.85 25.69
C ASP A 151 -36.75 -49.52 25.90
N ALA A 152 -35.72 -49.46 26.76
CA ALA A 152 -34.81 -48.32 26.86
C ALA A 152 -34.05 -48.05 25.54
N LEU A 153 -33.57 -49.10 24.86
CA LEU A 153 -32.95 -48.96 23.53
C LEU A 153 -33.95 -48.51 22.46
N ALA A 154 -35.22 -48.89 22.56
CA ALA A 154 -36.28 -48.42 21.66
C ALA A 154 -36.58 -46.93 21.88
N ASP A 155 -36.56 -46.45 23.13
CA ASP A 155 -36.72 -45.03 23.46
C ASP A 155 -35.53 -44.21 22.98
N VAL A 156 -34.30 -44.68 23.16
CA VAL A 156 -33.09 -44.05 22.60
C VAL A 156 -33.15 -44.00 21.07
N LYS A 157 -33.59 -45.08 20.42
CA LYS A 157 -33.77 -45.10 18.96
C LYS A 157 -34.81 -44.06 18.51
N LYS A 158 -35.93 -43.94 19.23
CA LYS A 158 -36.98 -42.96 18.91
C LYS A 158 -36.49 -41.52 19.12
N GLN A 159 -35.67 -41.29 20.14
CA GLN A 159 -35.02 -40.00 20.37
C GLN A 159 -34.05 -39.66 19.24
N LEU A 160 -33.20 -40.60 18.83
CA LEU A 160 -32.29 -40.41 17.70
C LEU A 160 -33.04 -40.19 16.38
N GLU A 161 -34.17 -40.87 16.13
CA GLU A 161 -35.00 -40.62 14.96
C GLU A 161 -35.64 -39.22 14.96
N MET A 162 -36.03 -38.70 16.13
CA MET A 162 -36.50 -37.31 16.26
C MET A 162 -35.38 -36.30 16.02
N GLU A 163 -34.20 -36.51 16.62
CA GLU A 163 -33.03 -35.65 16.41
C GLU A 163 -32.60 -35.64 14.93
N LEU A 164 -32.66 -36.78 14.24
CA LEU A 164 -32.36 -36.88 12.82
C LEU A 164 -33.38 -36.11 11.96
N GLN A 165 -34.67 -36.20 12.29
CA GLN A 165 -35.72 -35.40 11.63
C GLN A 165 -35.59 -33.90 11.90
N GLU A 166 -35.17 -33.51 13.10
CA GLU A 166 -34.92 -32.11 13.45
C GLU A 166 -33.69 -31.57 12.70
N LYS A 167 -32.60 -32.33 12.65
CA LYS A 167 -31.41 -31.99 11.85
C LYS A 167 -31.71 -31.95 10.35
N GLU A 168 -32.58 -32.80 9.85
CA GLU A 168 -33.01 -32.76 8.44
C GLU A 168 -33.87 -31.52 8.13
N LYS A 169 -34.71 -31.06 9.07
CA LYS A 169 -35.43 -29.78 8.96
C LYS A 169 -34.49 -28.58 9.04
N GLU A 170 -33.51 -28.59 9.95
CA GLU A 170 -32.47 -27.55 10.02
C GLU A 170 -31.67 -27.48 8.72
N LEU A 171 -31.33 -28.62 8.13
CA LEU A 171 -30.61 -28.69 6.86
C LEU A 171 -31.45 -28.17 5.68
N GLN A 172 -32.76 -28.42 5.67
CA GLN A 172 -33.68 -27.82 4.70
C GLN A 172 -33.78 -26.28 4.86
N LEU A 173 -33.84 -25.78 6.10
CA LEU A 173 -33.81 -24.35 6.40
C LEU A 173 -32.47 -23.70 5.99
N ALA A 174 -31.36 -24.38 6.21
CA ALA A 174 -30.02 -23.96 5.76
C ALA A 174 -29.95 -23.91 4.21
N LEU A 175 -30.56 -24.86 3.50
CA LEU A 175 -30.62 -24.83 2.04
C LEU A 175 -31.50 -23.70 1.50
N GLU A 176 -32.61 -23.37 2.17
CA GLU A 176 -33.46 -22.24 1.78
C GLU A 176 -32.79 -20.87 2.04
N THR A 177 -32.07 -20.73 3.15
CA THR A 177 -31.29 -19.53 3.44
C THR A 177 -30.12 -19.37 2.47
N ASN A 178 -29.45 -20.46 2.11
CA ASN A 178 -28.40 -20.45 1.09
C ASN A 178 -28.93 -20.04 -0.30
N LYS A 179 -30.13 -20.50 -0.69
CA LYS A 179 -30.80 -20.01 -1.92
C LYS A 179 -31.14 -18.52 -1.88
N LYS A 180 -31.46 -17.97 -0.71
CA LYS A 180 -31.68 -16.52 -0.57
C LYS A 180 -30.36 -15.76 -0.68
N LEU A 181 -29.29 -16.27 -0.07
CA LEU A 181 -27.95 -15.69 -0.17
C LEU A 181 -27.41 -15.73 -1.61
N SER A 182 -27.60 -16.83 -2.34
CA SER A 182 -27.23 -16.90 -3.76
C SER A 182 -28.03 -15.89 -4.60
N GLY A 183 -29.31 -15.68 -4.30
CA GLY A 183 -30.12 -14.65 -4.96
C GLY A 183 -29.73 -13.21 -4.59
N PHE A 184 -29.09 -12.98 -3.44
CA PHE A 184 -28.48 -11.69 -3.12
C PHE A 184 -27.13 -11.53 -3.81
N GLN A 185 -26.30 -12.56 -3.87
CA GLN A 185 -25.03 -12.57 -4.60
C GLN A 185 -25.26 -12.24 -6.08
N GLU A 186 -26.22 -12.90 -6.73
CA GLU A 186 -26.54 -12.65 -8.15
C GLU A 186 -27.03 -11.21 -8.40
N LYS A 187 -27.72 -10.59 -7.42
CA LYS A 187 -28.12 -9.17 -7.50
C LYS A 187 -26.95 -8.21 -7.32
N TYR A 188 -26.02 -8.51 -6.40
CA TYR A 188 -24.82 -7.70 -6.21
C TYR A 188 -23.88 -7.83 -7.41
N GLU A 189 -23.76 -9.01 -7.98
CA GLU A 189 -22.98 -9.24 -9.20
C GLU A 189 -23.58 -8.49 -10.39
N GLN A 190 -24.91 -8.50 -10.56
CA GLN A 190 -25.60 -7.64 -11.54
C GLN A 190 -25.37 -6.14 -11.29
N GLN A 191 -25.39 -5.68 -10.04
CA GLN A 191 -25.09 -4.28 -9.71
C GLN A 191 -23.63 -3.91 -9.99
N ILE A 192 -22.69 -4.83 -9.74
CA ILE A 192 -21.27 -4.64 -10.06
C ILE A 192 -21.08 -4.58 -11.58
N ASP A 193 -21.76 -5.44 -12.35
CA ASP A 193 -21.71 -5.40 -13.82
C ASP A 193 -22.33 -4.12 -14.39
N GLU A 194 -23.46 -3.65 -13.85
CA GLU A 194 -24.07 -2.37 -14.23
C GLU A 194 -23.17 -1.17 -13.86
N LEU A 195 -22.53 -1.19 -12.69
CA LEU A 195 -21.56 -0.15 -12.29
C LEU A 195 -20.28 -0.19 -13.13
N THR A 196 -19.84 -1.39 -13.52
CA THR A 196 -18.65 -1.56 -14.37
C THR A 196 -18.92 -1.06 -15.78
N THR A 197 -20.06 -1.44 -16.38
CA THR A 197 -20.47 -0.95 -17.71
C THR A 197 -20.72 0.56 -17.74
N THR A 198 -21.29 1.14 -16.68
CA THR A 198 -21.45 2.60 -16.57
C THR A 198 -20.10 3.31 -16.38
N CYS A 199 -19.17 2.75 -15.61
CA CYS A 199 -17.81 3.27 -15.49
C CYS A 199 -17.03 3.19 -16.81
N GLU A 200 -17.16 2.09 -17.55
CA GLU A 200 -16.54 1.95 -18.87
C GLU A 200 -17.14 2.93 -19.89
N ALA A 201 -18.46 3.11 -19.89
CA ALA A 201 -19.12 4.12 -20.72
C ALA A 201 -18.65 5.55 -20.38
N ALA A 202 -18.53 5.87 -19.09
CA ALA A 202 -18.01 7.17 -18.64
C ALA A 202 -16.54 7.38 -19.01
N LYS A 203 -15.70 6.34 -18.90
CA LYS A 203 -14.30 6.38 -19.37
C LYS A 203 -14.21 6.59 -20.88
N GLU A 204 -15.08 5.93 -21.65
CA GLU A 204 -15.11 6.08 -23.11
C GLU A 204 -15.61 7.47 -23.52
N GLU A 205 -16.60 8.02 -22.81
CA GLU A 205 -17.10 9.38 -23.01
C GLU A 205 -16.03 10.43 -22.65
N MET A 206 -15.32 10.25 -21.54
CA MET A 206 -14.18 11.11 -21.17
C MET A 206 -13.05 11.01 -22.22
N ALA A 207 -12.74 9.82 -22.71
CA ALA A 207 -11.75 9.64 -23.77
C ALA A 207 -12.19 10.24 -25.13
N LYS A 208 -13.50 10.31 -25.40
CA LYS A 208 -14.07 11.03 -26.55
C LYS A 208 -13.98 12.54 -26.35
N ALA A 209 -14.31 13.05 -25.15
CA ALA A 209 -14.20 14.47 -24.83
C ALA A 209 -12.74 14.98 -24.89
N VAL A 210 -11.78 14.20 -24.38
CA VAL A 210 -10.35 14.51 -24.47
C VAL A 210 -9.88 14.49 -25.93
N ARG A 211 -10.33 13.53 -26.73
CA ARG A 211 -10.03 13.52 -28.18
C ARG A 211 -10.60 14.74 -28.88
N VAL A 212 -11.87 15.10 -28.64
CA VAL A 212 -12.48 16.30 -29.24
C VAL A 212 -11.76 17.58 -28.80
N ALA A 213 -11.34 17.69 -27.54
CA ALA A 213 -10.56 18.83 -27.05
C ALA A 213 -9.16 18.89 -27.69
N SER A 214 -8.49 17.75 -27.84
CA SER A 214 -7.21 17.62 -28.54
C SER A 214 -7.33 17.98 -30.02
N ASP A 215 -8.37 17.47 -30.69
CA ASP A 215 -8.64 17.73 -32.10
C ASP A 215 -8.95 19.22 -32.30
N ALA A 216 -9.81 19.82 -31.46
CA ALA A 216 -10.10 21.26 -31.50
C ALA A 216 -8.86 22.12 -31.22
N ALA A 217 -7.99 21.72 -30.29
CA ALA A 217 -6.73 22.41 -30.05
C ALA A 217 -5.78 22.29 -31.25
N SER A 218 -5.66 21.09 -31.84
CA SER A 218 -4.84 20.85 -33.02
C SER A 218 -5.35 21.62 -34.25
N GLU A 219 -6.67 21.70 -34.43
CA GLU A 219 -7.32 22.43 -35.52
C GLU A 219 -7.12 23.94 -35.33
N LYS A 220 -7.18 24.44 -34.09
CA LYS A 220 -6.83 25.84 -33.76
C LYS A 220 -5.36 26.15 -34.06
N TYR A 221 -4.43 25.24 -33.73
CA TYR A 221 -3.03 25.42 -34.10
C TYR A 221 -2.81 25.39 -35.61
N LEU A 222 -3.50 24.50 -36.32
CA LEU A 222 -3.41 24.38 -37.78
C LEU A 222 -4.01 25.62 -38.48
N GLN A 223 -5.09 26.17 -37.92
CA GLN A 223 -5.69 27.44 -38.35
C GLN A 223 -4.71 28.61 -38.14
N GLN A 224 -4.08 28.71 -36.96
CA GLN A 224 -3.06 29.74 -36.69
C GLN A 224 -1.84 29.62 -37.61
N MET A 225 -1.43 28.40 -37.95
CA MET A 225 -0.34 28.17 -38.90
C MET A 225 -0.75 28.63 -40.31
N LYS A 226 -1.96 28.30 -40.76
CA LYS A 226 -2.51 28.81 -42.04
C LYS A 226 -2.62 30.32 -42.07
N GLU A 227 -3.10 30.95 -40.99
CA GLU A 227 -3.16 32.42 -40.88
C GLU A 227 -1.76 33.05 -40.95
N LYS A 228 -0.77 32.46 -40.29
CA LYS A 228 0.63 32.89 -40.39
C LYS A 228 1.20 32.68 -41.81
N GLU A 229 0.82 31.61 -42.48
CA GLU A 229 1.25 31.30 -43.85
C GLU A 229 0.63 32.26 -44.87
N VAL A 230 -0.64 32.62 -44.70
CA VAL A 230 -1.33 33.68 -45.46
C VAL A 230 -0.71 35.05 -45.18
N ALA A 231 -0.40 35.36 -43.91
CA ALA A 231 0.31 36.59 -43.57
C ALA A 231 1.70 36.64 -44.20
N LEU A 232 2.43 35.52 -44.23
CA LEU A 232 3.74 35.41 -44.86
C LEU A 232 3.65 35.54 -46.39
N GLN A 233 2.63 34.97 -47.03
CA GLN A 233 2.35 35.19 -48.46
C GLN A 233 2.00 36.65 -48.75
N SER A 234 1.22 37.31 -47.89
CA SER A 234 0.92 38.73 -48.02
C SER A 234 2.19 39.59 -47.89
N VAL A 235 3.07 39.28 -46.94
CA VAL A 235 4.37 39.94 -46.79
C VAL A 235 5.27 39.68 -48.00
N LEU A 236 5.27 38.48 -48.58
CA LEU A 236 6.01 38.17 -49.81
C LEU A 236 5.47 38.93 -51.01
N GLN A 237 4.14 39.02 -51.17
CA GLN A 237 3.52 39.83 -52.23
C GLN A 237 3.79 41.33 -52.04
N GLN A 238 3.79 41.82 -50.80
CA GLN A 238 4.19 43.19 -50.48
C GLN A 238 5.66 43.42 -50.82
N LYS A 239 6.53 42.46 -50.52
CA LYS A 239 7.95 42.50 -50.91
C LYS A 239 8.10 42.55 -52.44
N GLU A 240 7.43 41.66 -53.17
CA GLU A 240 7.48 41.63 -54.65
C GLU A 240 6.94 42.92 -55.28
N THR A 241 5.86 43.49 -54.73
CA THR A 241 5.32 44.77 -55.20
C THR A 241 6.22 45.95 -54.86
N LEU A 242 6.88 45.94 -53.69
CA LEU A 242 7.89 46.94 -53.33
C LEU A 242 9.14 46.82 -54.20
N GLU A 243 9.61 45.60 -54.50
CA GLU A 243 10.73 45.35 -55.41
C GLU A 243 10.39 45.75 -56.85
N ALA A 244 9.18 45.46 -57.32
CA ALA A 244 8.70 45.91 -58.63
C ALA A 244 8.58 47.45 -58.70
N SER A 245 8.09 48.10 -57.64
CA SER A 245 8.03 49.56 -57.55
C SER A 245 9.42 50.19 -57.47
N LEU A 246 10.37 49.54 -56.77
CA LEU A 246 11.77 49.95 -56.74
C LEU A 246 12.40 49.86 -58.14
N MET A 247 12.22 48.74 -58.85
CA MET A 247 12.68 48.57 -60.23
C MET A 247 12.04 49.58 -61.19
N GLU A 248 10.75 49.88 -61.04
CA GLU A 248 10.07 50.91 -61.84
C GLU A 248 10.63 52.31 -61.54
N LYS A 249 10.93 52.61 -60.26
CA LYS A 249 11.57 53.86 -59.87
C LYS A 249 13.03 53.94 -60.33
N GLU A 250 13.78 52.85 -60.31
CA GLU A 250 15.13 52.77 -60.88
C GLU A 250 15.08 52.99 -62.40
N GLN A 251 14.14 52.36 -63.11
CA GLN A 251 13.93 52.62 -64.55
C GLN A 251 13.50 54.06 -64.84
N ALA A 252 12.64 54.64 -64.00
CA ALA A 252 12.24 56.04 -64.12
C ALA A 252 13.41 56.99 -63.83
N LEU A 253 14.29 56.63 -62.88
CA LEU A 253 15.53 57.36 -62.59
C LEU A 253 16.50 57.27 -63.76
N ASP A 254 16.69 56.09 -64.35
CA ASP A 254 17.54 55.87 -65.52
C ASP A 254 17.00 56.62 -66.75
N ALA A 255 15.68 56.63 -66.95
CA ALA A 255 15.02 57.38 -68.01
C ALA A 255 15.13 58.90 -67.77
N ALA A 256 15.00 59.38 -66.52
CA ALA A 256 15.23 60.77 -66.16
C ALA A 256 16.71 61.16 -66.32
N GLN A 257 17.64 60.29 -65.97
CA GLN A 257 19.07 60.49 -66.22
C GLN A 257 19.37 60.53 -67.72
N ALA A 258 18.81 59.64 -68.52
CA ALA A 258 18.93 59.67 -69.98
C ALA A 258 18.32 60.97 -70.57
N ALA A 259 17.15 61.40 -70.09
CA ALA A 259 16.52 62.65 -70.50
C ALA A 259 17.34 63.87 -70.08
N THR A 260 17.95 63.88 -68.89
CA THR A 260 18.86 64.97 -68.47
C THR A 260 20.14 64.98 -69.30
N VAL A 261 20.69 63.83 -69.68
CA VAL A 261 21.83 63.74 -70.62
C VAL A 261 21.44 64.23 -72.01
N GLU A 262 20.22 63.93 -72.49
CA GLU A 262 19.72 64.43 -73.77
C GLU A 262 19.40 65.93 -73.75
N VAL A 263 18.86 66.44 -72.64
CA VAL A 263 18.68 67.90 -72.41
C VAL A 263 20.03 68.58 -72.32
N ARG A 264 21.04 67.97 -71.69
CA ARG A 264 22.41 68.49 -71.61
C ARG A 264 23.07 68.50 -72.99
N LYS A 265 22.85 67.45 -73.79
CA LYS A 265 23.28 67.39 -75.20
C LYS A 265 22.58 68.44 -76.08
N LYS A 266 21.27 68.65 -75.91
CA LYS A 266 20.52 69.73 -76.58
C LYS A 266 20.98 71.11 -76.11
N LEU A 267 21.33 71.27 -74.83
CA LEU A 267 21.92 72.48 -74.29
C LEU A 267 23.31 72.75 -74.91
N ASP A 268 24.14 71.72 -75.05
CA ASP A 268 25.45 71.78 -75.72
C ASP A 268 25.32 72.07 -77.23
N GLU A 269 24.30 71.53 -77.90
CA GLU A 269 23.95 71.82 -79.31
C GLU A 269 23.42 73.26 -79.49
N VAL A 270 22.71 73.80 -78.48
CA VAL A 270 22.27 75.21 -78.42
C VAL A 270 23.44 76.15 -78.07
N TYR A 271 24.41 75.72 -77.25
CA TYR A 271 25.67 76.44 -77.04
C TYR A 271 26.53 76.51 -78.31
N ALA A 272 26.40 75.54 -79.23
CA ALA A 272 27.05 75.55 -80.54
C ALA A 272 26.33 76.41 -81.60
N HIS A 273 25.07 76.80 -81.38
CA HIS A 273 24.29 77.70 -82.27
C HIS A 273 24.16 79.09 -81.63
N GLY A 274 25.06 80.00 -82.05
CA GLY A 274 25.27 81.31 -81.41
C GLY A 274 24.07 82.27 -81.34
N GLU A 275 24.10 83.02 -80.22
CA GLU A 275 23.79 84.46 -80.07
C GLU A 275 22.37 85.03 -80.18
N ALA A 276 21.28 84.24 -80.14
CA ALA A 276 19.92 84.81 -80.13
C ALA A 276 19.03 84.56 -78.89
N ASP A 277 19.42 83.76 -77.89
CA ASP A 277 18.49 83.41 -76.80
C ASP A 277 19.11 83.37 -75.38
N ALA A 278 19.97 84.35 -75.06
CA ALA A 278 20.58 84.46 -73.73
C ALA A 278 19.56 84.59 -72.58
N LYS A 279 18.38 85.19 -72.81
CA LYS A 279 17.32 85.32 -71.77
C LYS A 279 16.47 84.06 -71.62
N ALA A 280 16.23 83.31 -72.70
CA ALA A 280 15.50 82.06 -72.64
C ALA A 280 16.37 80.95 -72.00
N LEU A 281 17.68 80.97 -72.27
CA LEU A 281 18.67 80.11 -71.61
C LEU A 281 18.77 80.40 -70.10
N GLU A 282 18.81 81.66 -69.68
CA GLU A 282 18.84 82.02 -68.24
C GLU A 282 17.54 81.59 -67.52
N GLN A 283 16.37 81.75 -68.15
CA GLN A 283 15.09 81.30 -67.58
C GLN A 283 14.95 79.77 -67.51
N LEU A 284 15.47 79.05 -68.51
CA LEU A 284 15.53 77.59 -68.46
C LEU A 284 16.53 77.12 -67.40
N ARG A 285 17.66 77.83 -67.22
CA ARG A 285 18.65 77.53 -66.18
C ARG A 285 18.08 77.75 -64.78
N GLN A 286 17.36 78.84 -64.54
CA GLN A 286 16.67 79.09 -63.27
C GLN A 286 15.55 78.07 -62.98
N LYS A 287 14.80 77.66 -64.02
CA LYS A 287 13.80 76.59 -63.85
C LYS A 287 14.45 75.24 -63.58
N LEU A 288 15.59 74.94 -64.21
CA LEU A 288 16.35 73.71 -63.96
C LEU A 288 16.94 73.72 -62.54
N GLU A 289 17.52 74.84 -62.09
CA GLU A 289 18.02 74.99 -60.71
C GLU A 289 16.90 74.89 -59.68
N GLY A 290 15.71 75.44 -59.95
CA GLY A 290 14.54 75.30 -59.08
C GLY A 290 14.09 73.84 -58.95
N VAL A 291 14.00 73.12 -60.08
CA VAL A 291 13.63 71.69 -60.08
C VAL A 291 14.71 70.83 -59.42
N VAL A 292 15.99 71.15 -59.62
CA VAL A 292 17.12 70.45 -58.97
C VAL A 292 17.09 70.69 -57.46
N CYS A 293 16.84 71.92 -56.99
CA CYS A 293 16.70 72.20 -55.55
C CYS A 293 15.49 71.49 -54.93
N GLU A 294 14.34 71.45 -55.62
CA GLU A 294 13.16 70.72 -55.14
C GLU A 294 13.40 69.20 -55.11
N HIS A 295 14.15 68.65 -56.06
CA HIS A 295 14.51 67.23 -56.07
C HIS A 295 15.58 66.89 -55.02
N GLU A 296 16.60 67.73 -54.82
CA GLU A 296 17.55 67.56 -53.72
C GLU A 296 16.86 67.66 -52.35
N GLN A 297 15.91 68.57 -52.19
CA GLN A 297 15.17 68.72 -50.93
C GLN A 297 14.25 67.52 -50.66
N LYS A 298 13.59 66.96 -51.68
CA LYS A 298 12.81 65.73 -51.56
C LYS A 298 13.69 64.50 -51.32
N LEU A 299 14.86 64.43 -51.96
CA LEU A 299 15.82 63.34 -51.76
C LEU A 299 16.37 63.37 -50.33
N GLN A 300 16.70 64.56 -49.82
CA GLN A 300 17.16 64.76 -48.45
C GLN A 300 16.07 64.40 -47.44
N GLN A 301 14.81 64.76 -47.71
CA GLN A 301 13.69 64.40 -46.85
C GLN A 301 13.48 62.87 -46.77
N VAL A 302 13.55 62.17 -47.92
CA VAL A 302 13.45 60.70 -47.95
C VAL A 302 14.64 60.05 -47.23
N GLN A 303 15.85 60.58 -47.41
CA GLN A 303 17.03 60.10 -46.70
C GLN A 303 16.89 60.28 -45.19
N ASP A 304 16.40 61.44 -44.72
CA ASP A 304 16.20 61.71 -43.30
C ASP A 304 15.10 60.79 -42.71
N GLU A 305 14.01 60.53 -43.44
CA GLU A 305 12.93 59.61 -43.04
C GLU A 305 13.40 58.16 -42.97
N ASP A 306 14.16 57.69 -43.96
CA ASP A 306 14.72 56.34 -43.97
C ASP A 306 15.78 56.18 -42.88
N GLN A 307 16.59 57.20 -42.62
CA GLN A 307 17.59 57.18 -41.56
C GLN A 307 16.97 57.22 -40.16
N GLN A 308 15.78 57.84 -40.00
CA GLN A 308 14.98 57.73 -38.78
C GLN A 308 14.37 56.33 -38.62
N LYS A 309 13.84 55.73 -39.69
CA LYS A 309 13.31 54.36 -39.65
C LYS A 309 14.40 53.32 -39.33
N ILE A 310 15.59 53.46 -39.92
CA ILE A 310 16.74 52.60 -39.62
C ILE A 310 17.12 52.72 -38.14
N LYS A 311 17.23 53.94 -37.60
CA LYS A 311 17.52 54.14 -36.17
C LYS A 311 16.45 53.53 -35.26
N ALA A 312 15.17 53.61 -35.64
CA ALA A 312 14.08 53.00 -34.88
C ALA A 312 14.14 51.46 -34.90
N LEU A 313 14.44 50.87 -36.06
CA LEU A 313 14.63 49.42 -36.20
C LEU A 313 15.89 48.92 -35.49
N GLU A 314 16.99 49.68 -35.54
CA GLU A 314 18.21 49.38 -34.79
C GLU A 314 17.96 49.39 -33.28
N LYS A 315 17.19 50.38 -32.79
CA LYS A 315 16.79 50.47 -31.38
C LYS A 315 15.91 49.28 -30.98
N TYR A 316 14.89 48.95 -31.78
CA TYR A 316 14.03 47.80 -31.55
C TYR A 316 14.81 46.48 -31.56
N ALA A 317 15.75 46.30 -32.49
CA ALA A 317 16.62 45.13 -32.54
C ALA A 317 17.57 45.05 -31.33
N HIS A 318 18.05 46.18 -30.81
CA HIS A 318 18.85 46.22 -29.57
C HIS A 318 18.00 45.88 -28.34
N GLU A 319 16.77 46.40 -28.24
CA GLU A 319 15.84 46.07 -27.17
C GLU A 319 15.47 44.58 -27.18
N GLN A 320 15.22 44.00 -28.36
CA GLN A 320 14.97 42.56 -28.51
C GLN A 320 16.20 41.70 -28.17
N LYS A 321 17.42 42.12 -28.56
CA LYS A 321 18.65 41.45 -28.15
C LYS A 321 18.89 41.53 -26.64
N ALA A 322 18.59 42.66 -26.01
CA ALA A 322 18.69 42.82 -24.56
C ALA A 322 17.67 41.94 -23.83
N TYR A 323 16.43 41.86 -24.33
CA TYR A 323 15.41 40.96 -23.81
C TYR A 323 15.80 39.49 -23.94
N ALA A 324 16.32 39.09 -25.10
CA ALA A 324 16.81 37.73 -25.32
C ALA A 324 18.03 37.40 -24.43
N ALA A 325 18.94 38.35 -24.21
CA ALA A 325 20.07 38.19 -23.29
C ALA A 325 19.61 38.08 -21.83
N SER A 326 18.60 38.86 -21.41
CA SER A 326 17.98 38.75 -20.08
C SER A 326 17.33 37.38 -19.87
N LYS A 327 16.59 36.87 -20.86
CA LYS A 327 15.97 35.55 -20.78
C LYS A 327 16.99 34.41 -20.83
N ALA A 328 18.08 34.56 -21.57
CA ALA A 328 19.19 33.62 -21.54
C ALA A 328 19.88 33.60 -20.17
N GLN A 329 20.03 34.76 -19.52
CA GLN A 329 20.59 34.85 -18.17
C GLN A 329 19.67 34.21 -17.13
N GLU A 330 18.35 34.48 -17.15
CA GLU A 330 17.38 33.83 -16.27
C GLU A 330 17.41 32.30 -16.40
N LEU A 331 17.58 31.77 -17.62
CA LEU A 331 17.72 30.34 -17.87
C LEU A 331 19.03 29.78 -17.32
N GLU A 332 20.12 30.54 -17.38
CA GLU A 332 21.42 30.12 -16.85
C GLU A 332 21.44 30.16 -15.32
N ASP A 333 20.77 31.15 -14.71
CA ASP A 333 20.55 31.22 -13.27
C ASP A 333 19.66 30.05 -12.80
N TYR A 334 18.59 29.73 -13.53
CA TYR A 334 17.76 28.56 -13.23
C TYR A 334 18.52 27.23 -13.35
N LYS A 335 19.41 27.08 -14.35
CA LYS A 335 20.31 25.92 -14.44
C LYS A 335 21.25 25.86 -13.25
N HIS A 336 21.78 27.00 -12.80
CA HIS A 336 22.65 27.06 -11.64
C HIS A 336 21.91 26.59 -10.38
N ASP A 337 20.71 27.10 -10.13
CA ASP A 337 19.84 26.67 -9.02
C ASP A 337 19.54 25.17 -9.08
N CYS A 338 19.26 24.62 -10.27
CA CYS A 338 19.07 23.17 -10.43
C CYS A 338 20.32 22.37 -10.06
N VAL A 339 21.52 22.86 -10.41
CA VAL A 339 22.79 22.20 -10.07
C VAL A 339 23.06 22.29 -8.57
N GLU A 340 22.76 23.41 -7.93
CA GLU A 340 22.90 23.56 -6.47
C GLU A 340 21.92 22.64 -5.72
N LEU A 341 20.66 22.58 -6.14
CA LEU A 341 19.67 21.66 -5.58
C LEU A 341 20.08 20.20 -5.77
N TRP A 342 20.66 19.85 -6.92
CA TRP A 342 21.19 18.52 -7.16
C TRP A 342 22.37 18.20 -6.22
N LYS A 343 23.28 19.16 -6.01
CA LYS A 343 24.41 19.01 -5.09
C LYS A 343 23.94 18.85 -3.63
N ILE A 344 22.98 19.66 -3.18
CA ILE A 344 22.38 19.52 -1.85
C ILE A 344 21.70 18.16 -1.69
N ASN A 345 21.00 17.68 -2.72
CA ASN A 345 20.37 16.36 -2.70
C ASN A 345 21.41 15.24 -2.57
N GLU A 346 22.53 15.36 -3.28
CA GLU A 346 23.63 14.39 -3.22
C GLU A 346 24.36 14.43 -1.86
N ASP A 347 24.60 15.62 -1.31
CA ASP A 347 25.18 15.79 0.03
C ASP A 347 24.24 15.20 1.12
N LEU A 348 22.93 15.39 1.00
CA LEU A 348 21.94 14.77 1.91
C LEU A 348 21.92 13.25 1.79
N LYS A 349 22.01 12.68 0.57
CA LYS A 349 22.14 11.23 0.39
C LYS A 349 23.42 10.69 1.04
N GLN A 350 24.54 11.40 0.89
CA GLN A 350 25.79 11.01 1.54
C GLN A 350 25.68 11.09 3.07
N GLN A 351 25.02 12.11 3.61
CA GLN A 351 24.80 12.25 5.04
C GLN A 351 23.90 11.13 5.61
N ILE A 352 22.83 10.76 4.89
CA ILE A 352 21.97 9.64 5.24
C ILE A 352 22.76 8.33 5.22
N ALA A 353 23.57 8.10 4.19
CA ALA A 353 24.43 6.91 4.07
C ALA A 353 25.51 6.84 5.17
N GLN A 354 26.10 7.97 5.55
CA GLN A 354 27.05 8.02 6.66
C GLN A 354 26.36 7.77 8.00
N THR A 355 25.17 8.33 8.21
CA THR A 355 24.40 8.14 9.45
C THR A 355 23.95 6.68 9.59
N SER A 356 23.51 6.05 8.49
CA SER A 356 23.14 4.63 8.51
C SER A 356 24.35 3.70 8.71
N ALA A 357 25.51 4.03 8.15
CA ALA A 357 26.74 3.28 8.44
C ALA A 357 27.17 3.40 9.92
N VAL A 358 26.99 4.59 10.53
CA VAL A 358 27.28 4.83 11.95
C VAL A 358 26.28 4.11 12.86
N THR A 359 25.00 4.00 12.50
CA THR A 359 24.03 3.25 13.30
C THR A 359 24.27 1.74 13.21
N VAL A 360 24.63 1.23 12.03
CA VAL A 360 24.98 -0.18 11.85
C VAL A 360 26.23 -0.54 12.66
N THR A 361 27.27 0.29 12.64
CA THR A 361 28.49 0.04 13.44
C THR A 361 28.21 0.09 14.94
N LYS A 362 27.38 1.03 15.42
CA LYS A 362 26.96 1.02 16.83
C LYS A 362 26.14 -0.21 17.21
N ALA A 363 25.29 -0.70 16.31
CA ALA A 363 24.52 -1.92 16.54
C ALA A 363 25.44 -3.16 16.59
N THR A 364 26.47 -3.23 15.73
CA THR A 364 27.45 -4.32 15.78
C THR A 364 28.29 -4.26 17.05
N ASP A 365 28.69 -3.06 17.51
CA ASP A 365 29.44 -2.91 18.76
C ASP A 365 28.60 -3.36 19.97
N LEU A 366 27.31 -2.99 20.02
CA LEU A 366 26.39 -3.44 21.07
C LEU A 366 26.19 -4.97 21.04
N CYS A 367 26.09 -5.56 19.85
CA CYS A 367 26.03 -7.02 19.70
C CYS A 367 27.33 -7.69 20.16
N GLU A 368 28.51 -7.15 19.85
CA GLU A 368 29.79 -7.66 20.35
C GLU A 368 29.89 -7.53 21.88
N PHE A 369 29.43 -6.43 22.46
CA PHE A 369 29.35 -6.28 23.91
C PHE A 369 28.39 -7.30 24.55
N ALA A 370 27.21 -7.52 23.96
CA ALA A 370 26.25 -8.51 24.45
C ALA A 370 26.81 -9.93 24.37
N VAL A 371 27.45 -10.30 23.25
CA VAL A 371 28.11 -11.61 23.08
C VAL A 371 29.27 -11.77 24.07
N SER A 372 30.07 -10.72 24.29
CA SER A 372 31.15 -10.76 25.28
C SER A 372 30.64 -10.92 26.71
N GLY A 373 29.54 -10.27 27.07
CA GLY A 373 28.88 -10.44 28.36
C GLY A 373 28.27 -11.83 28.53
N GLN A 374 27.71 -12.39 27.46
CA GLN A 374 27.16 -13.75 27.46
C GLN A 374 28.25 -14.82 27.64
N ILE A 375 29.42 -14.66 27.00
CA ILE A 375 30.57 -15.56 27.20
C ILE A 375 31.04 -15.50 28.67
N LEU A 376 31.10 -14.31 29.25
CA LEU A 376 31.51 -14.11 30.65
C LEU A 376 30.53 -14.77 31.64
N LEU A 377 29.22 -14.68 31.37
CA LEU A 377 28.20 -15.38 32.14
C LEU A 377 28.28 -16.89 31.97
N GLN A 378 28.56 -17.37 30.76
CA GLN A 378 28.71 -18.80 30.48
C GLN A 378 29.93 -19.39 31.20
N ASP A 379 31.06 -18.69 31.19
CA ASP A 379 32.24 -19.05 31.98
C ASP A 379 31.93 -19.09 33.48
N LYS A 380 31.12 -18.13 33.97
CA LYS A 380 30.69 -18.11 35.38
C LYS A 380 29.77 -19.26 35.74
N VAL A 381 28.86 -19.65 34.84
CA VAL A 381 28.00 -20.84 35.02
C VAL A 381 28.85 -22.10 35.08
N ILE A 382 29.82 -22.26 34.18
CA ILE A 382 30.74 -23.41 34.19
C ILE A 382 31.56 -23.45 35.49
N GLU A 383 32.02 -22.30 35.99
CA GLU A 383 32.71 -22.22 37.28
C GLU A 383 31.80 -22.65 38.44
N LEU A 384 30.56 -22.17 38.47
CA LEU A 384 29.58 -22.54 39.50
C LEU A 384 29.21 -24.03 39.44
N GLU A 385 29.04 -24.61 38.24
CA GLU A 385 28.83 -26.05 38.06
C GLU A 385 30.02 -26.87 38.58
N THR A 386 31.24 -26.37 38.35
CA THR A 386 32.47 -27.00 38.87
C THR A 386 32.53 -26.94 40.40
N GLN A 387 32.16 -25.80 41.00
CA GLN A 387 32.08 -25.66 42.46
C GLN A 387 30.99 -26.56 43.06
N LEU A 388 29.85 -26.68 42.38
CA LEU A 388 28.73 -27.51 42.84
C LEU A 388 29.09 -28.99 42.80
N THR A 389 29.75 -29.45 41.73
CA THR A 389 30.26 -30.82 41.63
C THR A 389 31.33 -31.12 42.68
N GLU A 390 32.23 -30.17 42.97
CA GLU A 390 33.23 -30.33 44.03
C GLU A 390 32.60 -30.40 45.43
N LEU A 391 31.61 -29.54 45.72
CA LEU A 391 30.84 -29.59 46.96
C LEU A 391 30.06 -30.91 47.10
N GLN A 392 29.47 -31.39 46.01
CA GLN A 392 28.75 -32.66 45.99
C GLN A 392 29.70 -33.83 46.23
N GLU A 393 30.92 -33.79 45.68
CA GLU A 393 31.94 -34.81 45.93
C GLU A 393 32.45 -34.75 47.38
N GLN A 394 32.65 -33.55 47.94
CA GLN A 394 33.00 -33.36 49.34
C GLN A 394 31.91 -33.89 50.28
N LEU A 395 30.64 -33.63 49.97
CA LEU A 395 29.50 -34.15 50.73
C LEU A 395 29.46 -35.68 50.65
N CYS A 396 29.64 -36.28 49.47
CA CYS A 396 29.76 -37.72 49.33
C CYS A 396 30.95 -38.32 50.12
N ARG A 397 32.09 -37.62 50.18
CA ARG A 397 33.24 -38.04 51.01
C ARG A 397 32.91 -37.96 52.50
N LYS A 398 32.25 -36.90 52.95
CA LYS A 398 31.82 -36.71 54.35
C LYS A 398 30.75 -37.70 54.77
N THR A 399 29.77 -37.99 53.92
CA THR A 399 28.77 -39.04 54.18
C THR A 399 29.43 -40.42 54.30
N ARG A 400 30.46 -40.71 53.50
CA ARG A 400 31.28 -41.93 53.66
C ARG A 400 32.10 -41.95 54.94
N GLU A 401 32.65 -40.81 55.38
CA GLU A 401 33.32 -40.70 56.68
C GLU A 401 32.34 -40.89 57.85
N ILE A 402 31.14 -40.31 57.78
CA ILE A 402 30.09 -40.50 58.78
C ILE A 402 29.66 -41.97 58.85
N ALA A 403 29.47 -42.63 57.70
CA ALA A 403 29.17 -44.07 57.68
C ALA A 403 30.31 -44.93 58.26
N LYS A 404 31.58 -44.55 58.04
CA LYS A 404 32.73 -45.18 58.70
C LYS A 404 32.74 -44.94 60.21
N LEU A 405 32.48 -43.72 60.65
CA LEU A 405 32.41 -43.38 62.08
C LEU A 405 31.22 -44.06 62.75
N GLN A 406 30.07 -44.21 62.10
CA GLN A 406 28.91 -44.94 62.62
C GLN A 406 29.18 -46.45 62.72
N THR A 407 29.93 -47.02 61.78
CA THR A 407 30.35 -48.44 61.86
C THR A 407 31.46 -48.66 62.90
N GLU A 408 32.37 -47.70 63.10
CA GLU A 408 33.35 -47.72 64.18
C GLU A 408 32.70 -47.50 65.56
N ASN A 409 31.66 -46.66 65.67
CA ASN A 409 30.89 -46.47 66.92
C ASN A 409 30.02 -47.69 67.23
N ALA A 410 29.41 -48.33 66.22
CA ALA A 410 28.71 -49.60 66.37
C ALA A 410 29.68 -50.74 66.77
N GLY A 411 30.97 -50.64 66.39
CA GLY A 411 32.03 -51.54 66.87
C GLY A 411 32.55 -51.25 68.29
N ARG A 412 32.28 -50.06 68.84
CA ARG A 412 32.74 -49.62 70.17
C ARG A 412 31.70 -49.78 71.28
N ALA A 413 30.48 -50.22 70.96
CA ALA A 413 29.40 -50.47 71.92
C ALA A 413 29.39 -51.91 72.51
N VAL A 414 30.47 -52.69 72.33
CA VAL A 414 30.55 -54.11 72.75
C VAL A 414 31.75 -54.40 73.67
N PHE A 415 32.37 -53.39 74.30
CA PHE A 415 33.42 -53.68 75.29
C PHE A 415 33.33 -52.80 76.56
N ASP A 416 32.90 -53.48 77.63
CA ASP A 416 33.03 -53.23 79.07
C ASP A 416 32.17 -52.11 79.72
N GLY A 417 31.38 -52.32 80.77
CA GLY A 417 31.40 -53.40 81.78
C GLY A 417 32.26 -53.01 82.99
N GLU A 418 31.64 -52.36 83.98
CA GLU A 418 31.98 -52.26 85.42
C GLU A 418 33.46 -52.09 85.87
N GLY A 419 33.74 -51.03 86.64
CA GLY A 419 34.81 -51.08 87.65
C GLY A 419 35.62 -49.80 87.89
N GLU A 420 35.33 -49.13 89.00
CA GLU A 420 36.23 -48.46 89.96
C GLU A 420 37.44 -47.60 89.50
N ALA A 421 37.39 -46.35 89.96
CA ALA A 421 38.43 -45.60 90.69
C ALA A 421 39.68 -45.03 89.97
N SER A 422 39.96 -43.80 90.43
CA SER A 422 41.28 -43.17 90.61
C SER A 422 42.00 -42.50 89.41
N GLU A 423 42.14 -41.18 89.59
CA GLU A 423 43.43 -40.46 89.63
C GLU A 423 44.20 -40.13 88.33
N GLU A 424 44.49 -38.82 88.26
CA GLU A 424 45.79 -38.20 87.93
C GLU A 424 46.27 -38.13 86.47
N ASP A 425 46.28 -36.87 85.99
CA ASP A 425 47.44 -36.09 85.54
C ASP A 425 48.35 -36.58 84.39
N ASP A 426 48.41 -35.68 83.41
CA ASP A 426 49.60 -35.09 82.78
C ASP A 426 50.58 -35.91 81.88
N GLU A 427 50.94 -35.20 80.80
CA GLU A 427 52.16 -35.28 80.00
C GLU A 427 52.41 -36.51 79.09
N LYS A 428 52.23 -36.32 77.77
CA LYS A 428 53.40 -36.32 76.86
C LYS A 428 53.16 -35.68 75.49
N PHE A 429 53.82 -34.54 75.33
CA PHE A 429 54.25 -33.91 74.08
C PHE A 429 54.80 -34.91 73.04
N VAL A 430 54.32 -34.80 71.79
CA VAL A 430 55.20 -34.84 70.60
C VAL A 430 54.79 -33.70 69.66
N VAL A 431 55.62 -32.67 69.67
CA VAL A 431 55.68 -31.59 68.67
C VAL A 431 56.12 -32.19 67.33
N VAL A 432 55.33 -31.99 66.28
CA VAL A 432 55.85 -31.79 64.91
C VAL A 432 55.09 -30.59 64.34
N GLY A 433 55.85 -29.55 64.04
CA GLY A 433 55.37 -28.19 63.79
C GLY A 433 54.50 -28.02 62.56
N GLY A 434 53.70 -26.95 62.63
CA GLY A 434 52.91 -26.43 61.52
C GLY A 434 52.09 -25.20 61.89
N ASP A 435 52.52 -24.38 62.85
CA ASP A 435 51.96 -23.04 63.06
C ASP A 435 52.36 -22.14 61.88
N GLY A 436 51.34 -21.66 61.16
CA GLY A 436 51.48 -20.70 60.07
C GLY A 436 50.31 -20.75 59.08
N GLY A 437 49.71 -21.94 58.87
CA GLY A 437 48.63 -22.13 57.91
C GLY A 437 47.28 -21.61 58.41
N ALA A 438 46.86 -21.99 59.61
CA ALA A 438 45.53 -21.60 60.12
C ALA A 438 45.43 -20.10 60.42
N ILE A 439 46.50 -19.49 60.97
CA ILE A 439 46.54 -18.03 61.18
C ILE A 439 46.68 -17.31 59.83
N GLY A 440 47.46 -17.83 58.87
CA GLY A 440 47.55 -17.25 57.52
C GLY A 440 46.21 -17.30 56.79
N VAL A 441 45.53 -18.44 56.81
CA VAL A 441 44.20 -18.63 56.20
C VAL A 441 43.14 -17.80 56.93
N LEU A 442 43.15 -17.72 58.26
CA LEU A 442 42.23 -16.85 59.00
C LEU A 442 42.56 -15.37 58.80
N THR A 443 43.83 -14.98 58.67
CA THR A 443 44.23 -13.58 58.38
C THR A 443 43.87 -13.22 56.94
N GLU A 444 44.00 -14.15 56.00
CA GLU A 444 43.61 -13.97 54.60
C GLU A 444 42.09 -13.99 54.46
N GLN A 445 41.36 -14.87 55.16
CA GLN A 445 39.90 -14.86 55.22
C GLN A 445 39.38 -13.60 55.91
N VAL A 446 40.02 -13.12 56.98
CA VAL A 446 39.66 -11.85 57.62
C VAL A 446 40.00 -10.68 56.71
N ALA A 447 41.12 -10.69 55.99
CA ALA A 447 41.45 -9.64 55.03
C ALA A 447 40.52 -9.67 53.80
N THR A 448 40.07 -10.85 53.38
CA THR A 448 39.14 -11.02 52.26
C THR A 448 37.73 -10.62 52.68
N ALA A 449 37.27 -11.04 53.86
CA ALA A 449 36.03 -10.57 54.46
C ALA A 449 36.06 -9.05 54.74
N GLN A 450 37.20 -8.48 55.15
CA GLN A 450 37.35 -7.03 55.30
C GLN A 450 37.32 -6.31 53.96
N ARG A 451 37.89 -6.90 52.90
CA ARG A 451 37.85 -6.35 51.55
C ARG A 451 36.45 -6.44 50.95
N GLU A 452 35.80 -7.59 51.06
CA GLU A 452 34.40 -7.82 50.65
C GLU A 452 33.43 -6.96 51.46
N LEU A 453 33.66 -6.76 52.76
CA LEU A 453 32.88 -5.82 53.56
C LEU A 453 33.12 -4.37 53.12
N THR A 454 34.34 -4.00 52.76
CA THR A 454 34.65 -2.66 52.23
C THR A 454 34.00 -2.45 50.86
N GLU A 455 34.07 -3.44 49.97
CA GLU A 455 33.41 -3.42 48.66
C GLU A 455 31.89 -3.44 48.79
N ALA A 456 31.34 -4.19 49.74
CA ALA A 456 29.91 -4.18 50.06
C ALA A 456 29.49 -2.85 50.69
N MET A 457 30.32 -2.22 51.51
CA MET A 457 30.07 -0.88 52.06
C MET A 457 30.18 0.20 50.96
N GLU A 458 31.10 0.08 50.01
CA GLU A 458 31.21 0.97 48.85
C GLU A 458 30.04 0.77 47.89
N LEU A 459 29.62 -0.47 47.64
CA LEU A 459 28.43 -0.80 46.86
C LEU A 459 27.18 -0.27 47.56
N ASN A 460 27.07 -0.44 48.87
CA ASN A 460 25.95 0.09 49.64
C ASN A 460 25.99 1.62 49.69
N LEU A 461 27.15 2.26 49.73
CA LEU A 461 27.29 3.71 49.55
C LEU A 461 26.85 4.15 48.14
N HIS A 462 27.21 3.39 47.10
CA HIS A 462 26.79 3.65 45.72
C HIS A 462 25.28 3.45 45.52
N LEU A 463 24.71 2.39 46.10
CA LEU A 463 23.28 2.12 46.08
C LEU A 463 22.51 3.12 46.92
N ASN A 464 23.06 3.57 48.06
CA ASN A 464 22.45 4.60 48.89
C ASN A 464 22.54 5.98 48.23
N ASN A 465 23.64 6.30 47.55
CA ASN A 465 23.72 7.52 46.71
C ASN A 465 22.78 7.44 45.50
N ARG A 466 22.62 6.26 44.90
CA ARG A 466 21.66 6.03 43.81
C ARG A 466 20.22 6.10 44.31
N ASN A 467 19.93 5.56 45.49
CA ASN A 467 18.63 5.64 46.13
C ASN A 467 18.33 7.06 46.58
N ALA A 468 19.30 7.80 47.13
CA ALA A 468 19.16 9.22 47.43
C ALA A 468 18.94 10.04 46.16
N TRP A 469 19.61 9.70 45.04
CA TRP A 469 19.35 10.35 43.75
C TRP A 469 17.97 9.97 43.19
N LEU A 470 17.56 8.71 43.31
CA LEU A 470 16.23 8.24 42.89
C LEU A 470 15.14 8.81 43.78
N GLU A 471 15.36 8.96 45.08
CA GLU A 471 14.50 9.65 46.03
C GLU A 471 14.47 11.14 45.71
N GLU A 472 15.58 11.80 45.41
CA GLU A 472 15.58 13.18 44.92
C GLU A 472 14.81 13.31 43.59
N GLN A 473 14.93 12.36 42.66
CA GLN A 473 14.12 12.35 41.44
C GLN A 473 12.64 12.09 41.75
N TYR A 474 12.34 11.15 42.65
CA TYR A 474 10.99 10.80 43.04
C TYR A 474 10.34 11.93 43.85
N GLN A 475 11.12 12.67 44.63
CA GLN A 475 10.69 13.80 45.43
C GLN A 475 10.58 15.06 44.57
N MET A 476 11.40 15.21 43.52
CA MET A 476 11.16 16.20 42.45
C MET A 476 9.88 15.88 41.67
N LEU A 477 9.65 14.62 41.29
CA LEU A 477 8.44 14.21 40.57
C LEU A 477 7.19 14.27 41.46
N SER A 478 7.32 13.91 42.74
CA SER A 478 6.30 14.06 43.77
C SER A 478 6.01 15.53 44.06
N SER A 479 7.02 16.41 44.07
CA SER A 479 6.81 17.85 44.22
C SER A 479 6.10 18.47 43.02
N VAL A 480 6.28 17.90 41.81
CA VAL A 480 5.53 18.31 40.61
C VAL A 480 4.10 17.77 40.60
N GLN A 481 3.81 16.70 41.35
CA GLN A 481 2.47 16.09 41.43
C GLN A 481 1.64 16.50 42.65
N SER A 482 2.26 17.05 43.71
CA SER A 482 1.52 17.50 44.91
C SER A 482 1.35 19.03 45.02
N GLU A 483 1.86 19.82 44.07
CA GLU A 483 1.67 21.29 44.02
C GLU A 483 0.33 21.68 43.35
N GLY A 484 -0.71 20.88 43.62
CA GLY A 484 -2.09 21.04 43.15
C GLY A 484 -3.12 21.30 44.26
N ASP A 485 -2.75 21.18 45.54
CA ASP A 485 -3.65 21.46 46.68
C ASP A 485 -2.81 21.81 47.92
N ASP A 486 -2.45 23.09 48.08
CA ASP A 486 -2.59 23.86 49.32
C ASP A 486 -1.69 25.12 49.31
N ASP A 487 -2.35 26.28 49.36
CA ASP A 487 -1.77 27.58 49.65
C ASP A 487 -1.10 27.58 51.05
N GLN A 488 0.19 27.93 51.13
CA GLN A 488 0.76 28.99 51.99
C GLN A 488 2.24 28.78 52.34
N GLU A 489 2.96 29.90 52.21
CA GLU A 489 4.09 30.33 53.04
C GLU A 489 5.47 29.64 52.88
N ASP A 490 6.24 30.25 51.97
CA ASP A 490 7.37 31.13 52.32
C ASP A 490 8.79 30.72 51.85
N THR A 491 9.38 31.65 51.09
CA THR A 491 10.81 31.93 50.86
C THR A 491 11.69 30.99 50.01
N GLY A 492 11.80 31.37 48.72
CA GLY A 492 12.99 32.09 48.25
C GLY A 492 14.13 31.30 47.59
N ALA A 493 14.19 31.33 46.25
CA ALA A 493 15.30 31.94 45.49
C ALA A 493 15.20 31.66 43.97
N SER A 494 14.86 32.72 43.22
CA SER A 494 15.27 33.05 41.84
C SER A 494 15.18 31.98 40.72
N LYS A 495 13.98 31.82 40.14
CA LYS A 495 13.80 31.54 38.70
C LYS A 495 12.59 32.37 38.19
N PRO A 496 12.63 32.88 36.93
CA PRO A 496 11.67 33.86 36.42
C PRO A 496 10.25 33.31 36.50
N SER A 497 9.31 34.15 36.95
CA SER A 497 7.95 33.72 37.27
C SER A 497 7.26 33.14 36.05
N VAL A 498 6.35 32.20 36.30
CA VAL A 498 5.50 31.61 35.26
C VAL A 498 4.73 32.70 34.51
N GLU A 499 4.37 33.81 35.16
CA GLU A 499 3.87 35.03 34.51
C GLU A 499 4.81 35.60 33.43
N GLU A 500 6.12 35.74 33.69
CA GLU A 500 7.06 36.27 32.69
C GLU A 500 7.23 35.31 31.50
N ARG A 501 7.14 33.99 31.74
CA ARG A 501 7.15 32.98 30.69
C ARG A 501 5.86 32.93 29.89
N ILE A 502 4.71 33.11 30.55
CA ILE A 502 3.41 33.23 29.89
C ILE A 502 3.38 34.52 29.07
N VAL A 503 3.83 35.66 29.61
CA VAL A 503 3.90 36.93 28.89
C VAL A 503 4.89 36.86 27.71
N ALA A 504 5.98 36.09 27.83
CA ALA A 504 6.89 35.84 26.71
C ALA A 504 6.23 34.98 25.62
N LEU A 505 5.56 33.89 25.99
CA LEU A 505 4.84 33.02 25.04
C LEU A 505 3.62 33.69 24.41
N GLU A 506 2.90 34.53 25.16
CA GLU A 506 1.81 35.36 24.66
C GLU A 506 2.32 36.43 23.70
N ARG A 507 3.50 37.00 23.97
CA ARG A 507 4.16 37.94 23.06
C ARG A 507 4.62 37.23 21.77
N ASP A 508 5.20 36.03 21.88
CA ASP A 508 5.60 35.22 20.74
C ASP A 508 4.39 34.75 19.92
N LEU A 509 3.26 34.41 20.56
CA LEU A 509 1.98 34.13 19.89
C LEU A 509 1.40 35.37 19.22
N GLN A 510 1.52 36.55 19.85
CA GLN A 510 1.11 37.81 19.24
C GLN A 510 1.99 38.18 18.04
N ASP A 511 3.30 37.94 18.12
CA ASP A 511 4.24 38.17 17.03
C ASP A 511 4.03 37.17 15.88
N ALA A 512 3.76 35.90 16.19
CA ALA A 512 3.35 34.92 15.19
C ALA A 512 1.99 35.29 14.56
N GLY A 513 1.04 35.80 15.35
CA GLY A 513 -0.24 36.31 14.86
C GLY A 513 -0.09 37.55 13.98
N ARG A 514 0.82 38.47 14.32
CA ARG A 514 1.19 39.63 13.49
C ARG A 514 1.82 39.17 12.19
N ALA A 515 2.79 38.25 12.22
CA ALA A 515 3.45 37.72 11.03
C ALA A 515 2.48 36.93 10.13
N ALA A 516 1.52 36.21 10.70
CA ALA A 516 0.46 35.53 9.96
C ALA A 516 -0.50 36.53 9.30
N ASN A 517 -0.88 37.59 10.00
CA ASN A 517 -1.71 38.67 9.43
C ASN A 517 -0.98 39.46 8.35
N GLU A 518 0.31 39.76 8.52
CA GLU A 518 1.13 40.38 7.48
C GLU A 518 1.25 39.47 6.25
N LYS A 519 1.38 38.14 6.43
CA LYS A 519 1.34 37.18 5.32
C LYS A 519 -0.04 37.13 4.65
N ALA A 520 -1.12 37.19 5.41
CA ALA A 520 -2.48 37.24 4.87
C ALA A 520 -2.73 38.55 4.09
N GLU A 521 -2.24 39.68 4.59
CA GLU A 521 -2.30 40.97 3.89
C GLU A 521 -1.43 40.97 2.63
N ASN A 522 -0.23 40.36 2.68
CA ASN A 522 0.61 40.18 1.50
C ASN A 522 -0.04 39.27 0.45
N LEU A 523 -0.74 38.21 0.86
CA LEU A 523 -1.52 37.35 -0.04
C LEU A 523 -2.71 38.11 -0.63
N SER A 524 -3.42 38.91 0.17
CA SER A 524 -4.52 39.76 -0.32
C SER A 524 -4.03 40.82 -1.31
N ASN A 525 -2.89 41.46 -1.04
CA ASN A 525 -2.23 42.39 -1.96
C ASN A 525 -1.77 41.68 -3.24
N LEU A 526 -1.28 40.44 -3.14
CA LEU A 526 -0.89 39.63 -4.29
C LEU A 526 -2.11 39.25 -5.15
N GLU A 527 -3.21 38.84 -4.52
CA GLU A 527 -4.49 38.56 -5.20
C GLU A 527 -5.06 39.83 -5.87
N GLN A 528 -4.97 40.99 -5.21
CA GLN A 528 -5.38 42.26 -5.77
C GLN A 528 -4.49 42.66 -6.96
N ASN A 529 -3.18 42.40 -6.88
CA ASN A 529 -2.25 42.61 -8.00
C ASN A 529 -2.50 41.65 -9.16
N TYR A 530 -2.80 40.37 -8.89
CA TYR A 530 -3.21 39.43 -9.94
C TYR A 530 -4.53 39.83 -10.59
N SER A 531 -5.49 40.31 -9.81
CA SER A 531 -6.76 40.83 -10.32
C SER A 531 -6.55 42.09 -11.16
N ALA A 532 -5.68 43.01 -10.73
CA ALA A 532 -5.31 44.19 -11.51
C ALA A 532 -4.58 43.83 -12.80
N LEU A 533 -3.67 42.85 -12.76
CA LEU A 533 -2.96 42.36 -13.93
C LEU A 533 -3.90 41.64 -14.90
N SER A 534 -4.85 40.86 -14.40
CA SER A 534 -5.91 40.22 -15.20
C SER A 534 -6.76 41.28 -15.89
N ASN A 535 -7.20 42.32 -15.17
CA ASN A 535 -7.97 43.42 -15.74
C ASN A 535 -7.18 44.20 -16.80
N GLU A 536 -5.86 44.40 -16.62
CA GLU A 536 -5.01 44.99 -17.66
C GLU A 536 -4.82 44.05 -18.85
N PHE A 537 -4.79 42.74 -18.64
CA PHE A 537 -4.77 41.74 -19.72
C PHE A 537 -6.08 41.76 -20.53
N ASP A 538 -7.23 41.82 -19.85
CA ASP A 538 -8.54 41.95 -20.49
C ASP A 538 -8.68 43.28 -21.23
N ARG A 539 -8.13 44.36 -20.66
CA ARG A 539 -8.05 45.66 -21.32
C ARG A 539 -7.13 45.63 -22.54
N LEU A 540 -5.98 44.97 -22.47
CA LEU A 540 -5.07 44.77 -23.60
C LEU A 540 -5.71 43.90 -24.70
N LEU A 541 -6.45 42.86 -24.32
CA LEU A 541 -7.22 42.03 -25.25
C LEU A 541 -8.34 42.83 -25.92
N SER A 542 -9.06 43.65 -25.16
CA SER A 542 -10.07 44.56 -25.70
C SER A 542 -9.45 45.57 -26.68
N VAL A 543 -8.34 46.22 -26.31
CA VAL A 543 -7.62 47.15 -27.19
C VAL A 543 -7.08 46.42 -28.43
N HIS A 544 -6.54 45.21 -28.28
CA HIS A 544 -6.08 44.40 -29.39
C HIS A 544 -7.22 44.06 -30.36
N ASN A 545 -8.38 43.67 -29.85
CA ASN A 545 -9.57 43.41 -30.65
C ASN A 545 -10.07 44.68 -31.37
N THR A 546 -10.12 45.83 -30.69
CA THR A 546 -10.47 47.09 -31.36
C THR A 546 -9.46 47.50 -32.45
N LEU A 547 -8.18 47.17 -32.27
CA LEU A 547 -7.14 47.41 -33.28
C LEU A 547 -7.26 46.44 -34.46
N LEU A 548 -7.69 45.21 -34.20
CA LEU A 548 -7.99 44.20 -35.22
C LEU A 548 -9.23 44.60 -36.04
N GLU A 549 -10.27 45.12 -35.39
CA GLU A 549 -11.45 45.69 -36.02
C GLU A 549 -11.11 46.96 -36.84
N ALA A 550 -10.27 47.86 -36.30
CA ALA A 550 -9.78 49.02 -37.03
C ALA A 550 -8.94 48.60 -38.25
N LYS A 551 -8.07 47.60 -38.11
CA LYS A 551 -7.29 47.05 -39.22
C LYS A 551 -8.19 46.40 -40.27
N GLN A 552 -9.24 45.69 -39.86
CA GLN A 552 -10.24 45.14 -40.80
C GLN A 552 -11.03 46.25 -41.50
N ALA A 553 -11.39 47.33 -40.79
CA ALA A 553 -12.02 48.49 -41.40
C ALA A 553 -11.10 49.19 -42.41
N ASP A 554 -9.81 49.31 -42.09
CA ASP A 554 -8.78 49.85 -42.99
C ASP A 554 -8.54 48.93 -44.19
N GLU A 555 -8.54 47.60 -44.02
CA GLU A 555 -8.47 46.64 -45.13
C GLU A 555 -9.72 46.70 -46.02
N VAL A 556 -10.91 46.89 -45.45
CA VAL A 556 -12.15 47.11 -46.20
C VAL A 556 -12.10 48.45 -46.94
N ALA A 557 -11.56 49.52 -46.33
CA ALA A 557 -11.38 50.81 -46.98
C ALA A 557 -10.31 50.77 -48.08
N LEU A 558 -9.21 50.03 -47.87
CA LEU A 558 -8.17 49.78 -48.88
C LEU A 558 -8.70 48.94 -50.03
N ASN A 559 -9.56 47.95 -49.77
CA ASN A 559 -10.24 47.18 -50.80
C ASN A 559 -11.26 48.04 -51.56
N GLY A 560 -11.95 48.96 -50.89
CA GLY A 560 -12.80 49.97 -51.52
C GLY A 560 -12.00 50.92 -52.43
N LEU A 561 -10.89 51.45 -51.94
CA LEU A 561 -9.97 52.28 -52.73
C LEU A 561 -9.31 51.49 -53.87
N ARG A 562 -9.03 50.20 -53.69
CA ARG A 562 -8.50 49.32 -54.74
C ARG A 562 -9.56 49.05 -55.80
N GLN A 563 -10.83 48.84 -55.42
CA GLN A 563 -11.96 48.77 -56.34
C GLN A 563 -12.21 50.09 -57.06
N ASP A 564 -12.07 51.23 -56.38
CA ASP A 564 -12.17 52.55 -57.00
C ASP A 564 -11.00 52.82 -57.95
N VAL A 565 -9.78 52.38 -57.62
CA VAL A 565 -8.63 52.43 -58.52
C VAL A 565 -8.80 51.48 -59.70
N GLU A 566 -9.37 50.29 -59.52
CA GLU A 566 -9.71 49.36 -60.61
C GLU A 566 -10.86 49.89 -61.48
N PHE A 567 -11.84 50.59 -60.89
CA PHE A 567 -12.92 51.28 -61.59
C PHE A 567 -12.39 52.49 -62.37
N LEU A 568 -11.48 53.27 -61.78
CA LEU A 568 -10.78 54.36 -62.46
C LEU A 568 -9.86 53.82 -63.56
N ARG A 569 -9.19 52.68 -63.36
CA ARG A 569 -8.36 52.00 -64.38
C ARG A 569 -9.22 51.38 -65.50
N ALA A 570 -10.46 50.98 -65.21
CA ALA A 570 -11.45 50.57 -66.21
C ALA A 570 -12.06 51.76 -66.99
N ILE A 571 -12.17 52.93 -66.35
CA ILE A 571 -12.52 54.19 -67.03
C ILE A 571 -11.33 54.68 -67.88
N GLU A 572 -10.10 54.56 -67.39
CA GLU A 572 -8.87 54.95 -68.10
C GLU A 572 -8.60 54.03 -69.30
N ALA A 573 -8.93 52.74 -69.20
CA ALA A 573 -8.96 51.80 -70.32
C ALA A 573 -10.14 52.02 -71.31
N SER A 574 -11.09 52.92 -71.01
CA SER A 574 -12.17 53.34 -71.92
C SER A 574 -12.08 54.83 -72.34
N VAL A 575 -10.94 55.48 -72.08
CA VAL A 575 -10.64 56.87 -72.49
C VAL A 575 -9.41 56.94 -73.41
N SER A 576 -9.22 55.93 -74.26
CA SER A 576 -8.31 56.00 -75.43
C SER A 576 -9.03 56.33 -76.76
N ASP A 577 -10.32 56.66 -76.73
CA ASP A 577 -11.14 56.97 -77.92
C ASP A 577 -11.88 58.32 -77.83
N LYS A 578 -11.26 59.32 -77.16
CA LYS A 578 -11.89 60.64 -76.94
C LYS A 578 -11.08 61.86 -77.35
N ASP A 579 -10.11 61.71 -78.25
CA ASP A 579 -9.46 62.85 -78.94
C ASP A 579 -9.87 63.01 -80.42
N GLN A 580 -10.88 62.27 -80.89
CA GLN A 580 -11.45 62.40 -82.25
C GLN A 580 -12.90 62.91 -82.31
N ALA A 581 -13.54 63.16 -81.16
CA ALA A 581 -14.96 63.60 -81.09
C ALA A 581 -15.17 65.09 -80.74
N LEU A 582 -14.12 65.86 -80.45
CA LEU A 582 -14.22 67.29 -80.14
C LEU A 582 -13.99 68.23 -81.34
N PHE A 583 -13.59 67.71 -82.51
CA PHE A 583 -13.42 68.52 -83.73
C PHE A 583 -14.67 68.52 -84.66
N ALA A 584 -15.65 67.65 -84.41
CA ALA A 584 -16.83 67.48 -85.27
C ALA A 584 -18.09 68.24 -84.80
N LYS A 585 -18.08 68.85 -83.60
CA LYS A 585 -19.24 69.57 -83.04
C LYS A 585 -19.19 71.09 -83.20
N GLU A 586 -18.09 71.64 -83.72
CA GLU A 586 -17.94 73.08 -83.97
C GLU A 586 -18.31 73.50 -85.41
N GLN A 587 -18.61 72.54 -86.30
CA GLN A 587 -19.07 72.79 -87.69
C GLN A 587 -20.60 72.78 -87.89
N GLU A 588 -21.40 72.33 -86.92
CA GLU A 588 -22.88 72.31 -87.01
C GLU A 588 -23.56 73.65 -86.63
N LEU A 589 -22.84 74.60 -86.02
CA LEU A 589 -23.39 75.89 -85.58
C LEU A 589 -23.39 77.01 -86.63
N VAL A 590 -22.82 76.76 -87.82
CA VAL A 590 -22.79 77.74 -88.93
C VAL A 590 -23.96 77.55 -89.91
N ALA A 591 -24.60 76.38 -89.95
CA ALA A 591 -25.65 76.06 -90.93
C ALA A 591 -27.09 76.50 -90.54
N LEU A 592 -27.33 76.88 -89.28
CA LEU A 592 -28.66 77.36 -88.82
C LEU A 592 -28.84 78.88 -88.94
N ARG A 593 -27.86 79.60 -89.51
CA ARG A 593 -27.89 81.07 -89.68
C ARG A 593 -28.33 81.56 -91.06
N THR A 594 -28.73 80.68 -91.99
CA THR A 594 -29.11 81.08 -93.37
C THR A 594 -30.38 80.39 -93.86
N ALA A 595 -31.46 80.40 -93.06
CA ALA A 595 -32.79 80.08 -93.57
C ALA A 595 -33.88 81.00 -92.97
N ASN A 596 -34.18 82.05 -93.75
CA ASN A 596 -35.52 82.55 -94.08
C ASN A 596 -36.32 83.30 -92.99
N SER A 597 -36.29 84.64 -92.88
CA SER A 597 -36.67 85.66 -93.89
C SER A 597 -38.09 85.55 -94.49
N VAL A 598 -38.98 84.70 -93.96
CA VAL A 598 -40.39 84.63 -94.39
C VAL A 598 -41.41 84.96 -93.26
N LEU A 599 -40.95 85.24 -92.03
CA LEU A 599 -41.80 85.56 -90.87
C LEU A 599 -42.04 87.08 -90.67
N ALA A 600 -42.11 87.85 -91.76
CA ALA A 600 -42.38 89.29 -91.72
C ALA A 600 -43.89 89.64 -91.79
N ASN A 601 -44.78 88.68 -92.07
CA ASN A 601 -46.23 88.89 -92.09
C ASN A 601 -46.98 88.29 -90.87
N ASP A 602 -46.30 87.57 -89.97
CA ASP A 602 -46.87 87.07 -88.71
C ASP A 602 -46.67 88.02 -87.52
N VAL A 603 -45.99 89.15 -87.72
CA VAL A 603 -45.66 90.14 -86.67
C VAL A 603 -46.90 90.83 -86.08
N LYS A 604 -48.04 90.88 -86.79
CA LYS A 604 -49.30 91.41 -86.22
C LYS A 604 -50.12 90.39 -85.42
N ARG A 605 -49.81 89.10 -85.52
CA ARG A 605 -50.45 88.02 -84.74
C ARG A 605 -49.64 87.69 -83.48
N LEU A 606 -48.38 88.16 -83.40
CA LEU A 606 -47.48 88.03 -82.26
C LEU A 606 -47.70 89.08 -81.17
N ASP A 607 -48.30 90.24 -81.44
CA ASP A 607 -48.60 91.24 -80.38
C ASP A 607 -49.68 90.72 -79.39
N ASP A 608 -50.66 89.95 -79.88
CA ASP A 608 -51.70 89.32 -79.03
C ASP A 608 -51.16 88.11 -78.24
N ILE A 609 -50.16 87.39 -78.79
CA ILE A 609 -49.50 86.25 -78.14
C ILE A 609 -48.45 86.73 -77.12
N THR A 610 -47.83 87.90 -77.33
CA THR A 610 -46.83 88.49 -76.42
C THR A 610 -47.46 88.92 -75.09
N SER A 611 -48.72 89.37 -75.11
CA SER A 611 -49.48 89.67 -73.88
C SER A 611 -49.85 88.42 -73.08
N GLN A 612 -50.06 87.27 -73.73
CA GLN A 612 -50.29 85.97 -73.08
C GLN A 612 -48.96 85.32 -72.62
N LEU A 613 -47.85 85.62 -73.28
CA LEU A 613 -46.49 85.19 -72.88
C LEU A 613 -45.95 85.94 -71.66
N GLN A 614 -46.34 87.20 -71.44
CA GLN A 614 -45.97 87.94 -70.23
C GLN A 614 -46.67 87.36 -68.98
N GLN A 615 -47.93 86.93 -69.11
CA GLN A 615 -48.69 86.31 -68.02
C GLN A 615 -48.19 84.89 -67.68
N THR A 616 -47.66 84.15 -68.65
CA THR A 616 -47.03 82.85 -68.43
C THR A 616 -45.59 82.95 -67.92
N ARG A 617 -44.86 84.04 -68.22
CA ARG A 617 -43.52 84.32 -67.68
C ARG A 617 -43.54 84.61 -66.18
N ASP A 618 -44.56 85.32 -65.68
CA ASP A 618 -44.71 85.56 -64.24
C ASP A 618 -45.12 84.29 -63.47
N ALA A 619 -45.92 83.42 -64.09
CA ALA A 619 -46.23 82.08 -63.57
C ALA A 619 -45.01 81.13 -63.59
N LEU A 620 -44.15 81.23 -64.61
CA LEU A 620 -42.90 80.46 -64.70
C LEU A 620 -41.89 80.89 -63.64
N MET A 621 -41.79 82.19 -63.33
CA MET A 621 -40.91 82.68 -62.26
C MET A 621 -41.35 82.25 -60.85
N GLN A 622 -42.67 82.11 -60.62
CA GLN A 622 -43.19 81.49 -59.39
C GLN A 622 -42.93 79.99 -59.36
N ALA A 623 -43.10 79.28 -60.48
CA ALA A 623 -42.81 77.85 -60.59
C ALA A 623 -41.31 77.53 -60.39
N GLN A 624 -40.42 78.39 -60.89
CA GLN A 624 -38.97 78.25 -60.76
C GLN A 624 -38.48 78.53 -59.32
N ASN A 625 -39.12 79.46 -58.61
CA ASN A 625 -38.86 79.69 -57.18
C ASN A 625 -39.45 78.59 -56.28
N SER A 626 -40.54 77.93 -56.67
CA SER A 626 -41.03 76.73 -55.99
C SER A 626 -40.17 75.50 -56.28
N LEU A 627 -39.61 75.38 -57.48
CA LEU A 627 -38.71 74.30 -57.85
C LEU A 627 -37.38 74.39 -57.09
N ALA A 628 -36.77 75.58 -57.00
CA ALA A 628 -35.54 75.76 -56.21
C ALA A 628 -35.74 75.50 -54.70
N ARG A 629 -36.92 75.82 -54.14
CA ARG A 629 -37.27 75.44 -52.75
C ARG A 629 -37.54 73.95 -52.59
N ALA A 630 -38.15 73.31 -53.60
CA ALA A 630 -38.38 71.87 -53.60
C ALA A 630 -37.06 71.09 -53.75
N GLU A 631 -36.11 71.55 -54.57
CA GLU A 631 -34.78 70.95 -54.73
C GLU A 631 -33.91 71.11 -53.48
N ALA A 632 -33.99 72.26 -52.79
CA ALA A 632 -33.33 72.45 -51.49
C ALA A 632 -33.97 71.58 -50.39
N SER A 633 -35.29 71.41 -50.41
CA SER A 633 -36.02 70.50 -49.52
C SER A 633 -35.70 69.02 -49.82
N ASN A 634 -35.56 68.64 -51.09
CA ASN A 634 -35.19 67.28 -51.50
C ASN A 634 -33.74 66.98 -51.12
N SER A 635 -32.82 67.94 -51.29
CA SER A 635 -31.42 67.77 -50.88
C SER A 635 -31.28 67.65 -49.35
N ASN A 636 -32.18 68.27 -48.57
CA ASN A 636 -32.26 68.05 -47.12
C ASN A 636 -32.89 66.71 -46.77
N LEU A 637 -33.97 66.30 -47.43
CA LEU A 637 -34.63 65.00 -47.20
C LEU A 637 -33.77 63.82 -47.65
N GLU A 638 -32.97 63.95 -48.71
CA GLU A 638 -31.98 62.94 -49.12
C GLU A 638 -30.85 62.83 -48.09
N ARG A 639 -30.41 63.96 -47.51
CA ARG A 639 -29.42 63.95 -46.43
C ARG A 639 -29.97 63.31 -45.14
N GLU A 640 -31.21 63.64 -44.77
CA GLU A 640 -31.91 63.03 -43.64
C GLU A 640 -32.23 61.54 -43.90
N LEU A 641 -32.54 61.12 -45.13
CA LEU A 641 -32.72 59.71 -45.48
C LEU A 641 -31.42 58.92 -45.49
N VAL A 642 -30.29 59.55 -45.87
CA VAL A 642 -28.96 58.95 -45.75
C VAL A 642 -28.57 58.84 -44.27
N GLU A 643 -28.78 59.89 -43.46
CA GLU A 643 -28.56 59.85 -42.01
C GLU A 643 -29.46 58.82 -41.29
N LEU A 644 -30.74 58.71 -41.68
CA LEU A 644 -31.67 57.72 -41.14
C LEU A 644 -31.33 56.30 -41.61
N ARG A 645 -30.77 56.11 -42.81
CA ARG A 645 -30.25 54.81 -43.28
C ARG A 645 -28.94 54.42 -42.60
N THR A 646 -28.05 55.36 -42.32
CA THR A 646 -26.85 55.09 -41.51
C THR A 646 -27.21 54.83 -40.05
N ASN A 647 -28.20 55.53 -39.51
CA ASN A 647 -28.71 55.30 -38.14
C ASN A 647 -29.53 54.01 -38.03
N SER A 648 -30.28 53.59 -39.06
CA SER A 648 -30.98 52.31 -39.06
C SER A 648 -30.05 51.12 -39.33
N ALA A 649 -29.00 51.29 -40.13
CA ALA A 649 -27.95 50.28 -40.30
C ALA A 649 -27.09 50.12 -39.03
N ALA A 650 -26.82 51.22 -38.31
CA ALA A 650 -26.19 51.19 -37.00
C ALA A 650 -27.11 50.59 -35.92
N ALA A 651 -28.42 50.86 -35.98
CA ALA A 651 -29.41 50.27 -35.08
C ALA A 651 -29.57 48.76 -35.31
N LEU A 652 -29.65 48.29 -36.56
CA LEU A 652 -29.71 46.86 -36.90
C LEU A 652 -28.42 46.11 -36.48
N LYS A 653 -27.24 46.72 -36.65
CA LYS A 653 -25.98 46.16 -36.10
C LYS A 653 -25.97 46.13 -34.57
N SER A 654 -26.54 47.15 -33.92
CA SER A 654 -26.63 47.19 -32.45
C SER A 654 -27.66 46.19 -31.90
N GLU A 655 -28.72 45.91 -32.65
CA GLU A 655 -29.78 44.96 -32.28
C GLU A 655 -29.30 43.51 -32.48
N GLU A 656 -28.47 43.27 -33.50
CA GLU A 656 -27.76 42.00 -33.71
C GLU A 656 -26.65 41.79 -32.65
N GLN A 657 -25.91 42.84 -32.28
CA GLN A 657 -24.95 42.81 -31.17
C GLN A 657 -25.66 42.63 -29.81
N LEU A 658 -26.83 43.24 -29.59
CA LEU A 658 -27.63 43.03 -28.38
C LEU A 658 -28.23 41.62 -28.33
N ALA A 659 -28.65 41.04 -29.46
CA ALA A 659 -29.11 39.65 -29.52
C ALA A 659 -27.96 38.67 -29.26
N VAL A 660 -26.74 38.96 -29.73
CA VAL A 660 -25.53 38.18 -29.41
C VAL A 660 -25.17 38.33 -27.93
N ILE A 661 -25.20 39.54 -27.37
CA ILE A 661 -24.96 39.77 -25.93
C ILE A 661 -26.05 39.14 -25.06
N GLU A 662 -27.31 39.13 -25.49
CA GLU A 662 -28.42 38.48 -24.77
C GLU A 662 -28.34 36.95 -24.84
N THR A 663 -27.89 36.39 -25.97
CA THR A 663 -27.64 34.95 -26.10
C THR A 663 -26.40 34.52 -25.30
N GLU A 664 -25.33 35.30 -25.31
CA GLU A 664 -24.15 35.10 -24.46
C GLU A 664 -24.50 35.28 -22.97
N LEU A 665 -25.33 36.25 -22.58
CA LEU A 665 -25.84 36.40 -21.22
C LEU A 665 -26.76 35.25 -20.81
N ALA A 666 -27.59 34.73 -21.73
CA ALA A 666 -28.41 33.56 -21.48
C ALA A 666 -27.54 32.31 -21.31
N GLU A 667 -26.47 32.16 -22.10
CA GLU A 667 -25.51 31.06 -21.99
C GLU A 667 -24.67 31.16 -20.70
N VAL A 668 -24.24 32.36 -20.32
CA VAL A 668 -23.54 32.62 -19.05
C VAL A 668 -24.48 32.40 -17.86
N ARG A 669 -25.76 32.79 -17.95
CA ARG A 669 -26.77 32.48 -16.92
C ARG A 669 -27.03 30.98 -16.83
N PHE A 670 -27.15 30.29 -17.97
CA PHE A 670 -27.30 28.83 -18.00
C PHE A 670 -26.08 28.13 -17.40
N LYS A 671 -24.86 28.57 -17.73
CA LYS A 671 -23.61 28.05 -17.13
C LYS A 671 -23.52 28.37 -15.63
N LYS A 672 -23.92 29.58 -15.21
CA LYS A 672 -23.99 29.96 -13.80
C LYS A 672 -25.02 29.12 -13.03
N ASP A 673 -26.18 28.89 -13.59
CA ASP A 673 -27.24 28.09 -12.97
C ASP A 673 -26.87 26.60 -12.97
N SER A 674 -26.18 26.12 -14.00
CA SER A 674 -25.58 24.77 -14.05
C SER A 674 -24.49 24.61 -12.99
N LEU A 675 -23.58 25.57 -12.85
CA LEU A 675 -22.54 25.56 -11.82
C LEU A 675 -23.14 25.72 -10.41
N ALA A 676 -24.20 26.51 -10.25
CA ALA A 676 -24.93 26.60 -8.98
C ALA A 676 -25.67 25.30 -8.65
N ALA A 677 -26.21 24.60 -9.65
CA ALA A 677 -26.81 23.29 -9.49
C ALA A 677 -25.76 22.21 -9.18
N GLU A 678 -24.57 22.27 -9.78
CA GLU A 678 -23.45 21.39 -9.46
C GLU A 678 -22.86 21.68 -8.09
N LEU A 679 -22.75 22.96 -7.70
CA LEU A 679 -22.31 23.37 -6.37
C LEU A 679 -23.30 22.92 -5.29
N THR A 680 -24.60 23.09 -5.51
CA THR A 680 -25.63 22.60 -4.58
C THR A 680 -25.68 21.07 -4.54
N ARG A 681 -25.47 20.38 -5.67
CA ARG A 681 -25.34 18.92 -5.72
C ARG A 681 -24.08 18.42 -5.00
N SER A 682 -22.96 19.14 -5.13
CA SER A 682 -21.72 18.87 -4.41
C SER A 682 -21.84 19.18 -2.92
N GLN A 683 -22.53 20.25 -2.54
CA GLN A 683 -22.81 20.56 -1.13
C GLN A 683 -23.74 19.53 -0.51
N ALA A 684 -24.74 19.05 -1.26
CA ALA A 684 -25.61 17.96 -0.82
C ALA A 684 -24.84 16.65 -0.68
N SER A 685 -23.94 16.30 -1.60
CA SER A 685 -23.12 15.09 -1.49
C SER A 685 -22.11 15.19 -0.34
N VAL A 686 -21.51 16.36 -0.10
CA VAL A 686 -20.65 16.61 1.05
C VAL A 686 -21.45 16.48 2.35
N HIS A 687 -22.68 17.01 2.41
CA HIS A 687 -23.52 16.87 3.59
C HIS A 687 -23.95 15.40 3.81
N GLU A 688 -24.24 14.65 2.74
CA GLU A 688 -24.56 13.22 2.83
C GLU A 688 -23.34 12.39 3.26
N LEU A 689 -22.13 12.75 2.79
CA LEU A 689 -20.88 12.13 3.24
C LEU A 689 -20.56 12.48 4.70
N GLN A 690 -20.77 13.73 5.12
CA GLN A 690 -20.63 14.12 6.53
C GLN A 690 -21.62 13.36 7.42
N GLN A 691 -22.86 13.17 6.95
CA GLN A 691 -23.85 12.38 7.68
C GLN A 691 -23.45 10.90 7.75
N LYS A 692 -22.95 10.31 6.66
CA LYS A 692 -22.41 8.93 6.66
C LYS A 692 -21.19 8.77 7.55
N VAL A 693 -20.30 9.76 7.60
CA VAL A 693 -19.14 9.76 8.51
C VAL A 693 -19.63 9.79 9.96
N GLN A 694 -20.60 10.65 10.30
CA GLN A 694 -21.18 10.68 11.65
C GLN A 694 -21.87 9.36 12.01
N GLU A 695 -22.65 8.77 11.09
CA GLU A 695 -23.30 7.47 11.29
C GLU A 695 -22.28 6.34 11.48
N LEU A 696 -21.15 6.37 10.76
CA LEU A 696 -20.05 5.43 10.93
C LEU A 696 -19.29 5.66 12.25
N GLU A 697 -19.06 6.91 12.66
CA GLU A 697 -18.47 7.23 13.96
C GLU A 697 -19.36 6.74 15.11
N ASP A 698 -20.67 6.93 15.01
CA ASP A 698 -21.63 6.43 15.99
C ASP A 698 -21.69 4.90 15.99
N LEU A 699 -21.62 4.25 14.82
CA LEU A 699 -21.55 2.80 14.70
C LEU A 699 -20.27 2.24 15.33
N VAL A 700 -19.11 2.84 15.07
CA VAL A 700 -17.81 2.45 15.66
C VAL A 700 -17.84 2.66 17.17
N LYS A 701 -18.40 3.78 17.64
CA LYS A 701 -18.56 4.03 19.08
C LYS A 701 -19.46 2.99 19.75
N ASN A 702 -20.56 2.61 19.10
CA ASN A 702 -21.46 1.56 19.58
C ASN A 702 -20.76 0.19 19.59
N GLN A 703 -20.04 -0.16 18.51
CA GLN A 703 -19.25 -1.40 18.44
C GLN A 703 -18.13 -1.43 19.49
N MET A 704 -17.51 -0.29 19.78
CA MET A 704 -16.47 -0.20 20.81
C MET A 704 -17.05 -0.35 22.22
N ASN A 705 -18.26 0.19 22.46
CA ASN A 705 -18.99 -0.02 23.71
C ASN A 705 -19.47 -1.47 23.86
N GLU A 706 -19.96 -2.08 22.78
CA GLU A 706 -20.36 -3.49 22.75
C GLU A 706 -19.14 -4.41 22.96
N LYS A 707 -18.01 -4.10 22.34
CA LYS A 707 -16.73 -4.79 22.59
C LYS A 707 -16.32 -4.68 24.06
N LYS A 708 -16.39 -3.48 24.67
CA LYS A 708 -16.10 -3.31 26.10
C LYS A 708 -17.05 -4.09 26.99
N LEU A 709 -18.34 -4.14 26.63
CA LEU A 709 -19.33 -4.93 27.35
C LEU A 709 -19.05 -6.43 27.23
N LEU A 710 -18.68 -6.90 26.03
CA LEU A 710 -18.30 -8.29 25.77
C LEU A 710 -16.98 -8.64 26.48
N GLU A 711 -15.96 -7.78 26.45
CA GLU A 711 -14.71 -7.93 27.20
C GLU A 711 -14.98 -8.02 28.70
N GLN A 712 -15.88 -7.19 29.23
CA GLN A 712 -16.31 -7.24 30.62
C GLN A 712 -17.10 -8.52 30.94
N GLN A 713 -17.95 -8.99 30.03
CA GLN A 713 -18.65 -10.27 30.19
C GLN A 713 -17.68 -11.45 30.15
N LEU A 714 -16.66 -11.41 29.29
CA LEU A 714 -15.62 -12.44 29.19
C LEU A 714 -14.77 -12.47 30.46
N GLN A 715 -14.41 -11.30 31.00
CA GLN A 715 -13.75 -11.17 32.30
C GLN A 715 -14.60 -11.77 33.42
N ASN A 716 -15.88 -11.42 33.50
CA ASN A 716 -16.80 -11.98 34.50
C ASN A 716 -16.97 -13.51 34.35
N LEU A 717 -17.01 -14.02 33.12
CA LEU A 717 -17.06 -15.46 32.85
C LEU A 717 -15.75 -16.16 33.23
N GLN A 718 -14.61 -15.50 33.04
CA GLN A 718 -13.31 -16.01 33.43
C GLN A 718 -13.16 -16.05 34.97
N GLU A 719 -13.60 -15.00 35.66
CA GLU A 719 -13.67 -14.96 37.12
C GLU A 719 -14.65 -16.01 37.66
N MET A 720 -15.84 -16.15 37.07
CA MET A 720 -16.80 -17.19 37.45
C MET A 720 -16.28 -18.61 37.16
N ALA A 721 -15.55 -18.82 36.07
CA ALA A 721 -14.92 -20.11 35.76
C ALA A 721 -13.79 -20.44 36.75
N GLN A 722 -13.04 -19.44 37.19
CA GLN A 722 -12.01 -19.59 38.22
C GLN A 722 -12.62 -19.88 39.59
N GLU A 723 -13.64 -19.13 40.00
CA GLU A 723 -14.41 -19.39 41.24
C GLU A 723 -15.10 -20.75 41.21
N ASN A 724 -15.62 -21.19 40.05
CA ASN A 724 -16.20 -22.53 39.90
C ASN A 724 -15.14 -23.64 39.95
N MET A 725 -13.92 -23.41 39.46
CA MET A 725 -12.81 -24.34 39.59
C MET A 725 -12.36 -24.45 41.04
N GLU A 726 -12.19 -23.32 41.73
CA GLU A 726 -11.87 -23.26 43.17
C GLU A 726 -12.96 -23.94 44.00
N GLY A 727 -14.23 -23.63 43.72
CA GLY A 727 -15.40 -24.28 44.33
C GLY A 727 -15.53 -25.77 43.99
N PHE A 728 -15.08 -26.22 42.81
CA PHE A 728 -15.01 -27.64 42.47
C PHE A 728 -13.94 -28.37 43.27
N TYR A 729 -12.77 -27.77 43.48
CA TYR A 729 -11.73 -28.34 44.33
C TYR A 729 -12.15 -28.37 45.82
N GLU A 730 -12.85 -27.35 46.29
CA GLU A 730 -13.46 -27.36 47.63
C GLU A 730 -14.57 -28.41 47.75
N LEU A 731 -15.44 -28.54 46.74
CA LEU A 731 -16.48 -29.58 46.71
C LEU A 731 -15.88 -30.99 46.60
N GLN A 732 -14.78 -31.16 45.88
CA GLN A 732 -14.07 -32.43 45.80
C GLN A 732 -13.43 -32.77 47.16
N GLY A 733 -12.79 -31.81 47.82
CA GLY A 733 -12.27 -31.99 49.19
C GLY A 733 -13.37 -32.28 50.20
N ASN A 734 -14.51 -31.61 50.09
CA ASN A 734 -15.70 -31.87 50.92
C ASN A 734 -16.33 -33.24 50.60
N LEU A 735 -16.31 -33.69 49.35
CA LEU A 735 -16.78 -35.01 48.95
C LEU A 735 -15.86 -36.11 49.50
N GLU A 736 -14.54 -35.93 49.43
CA GLU A 736 -13.55 -36.85 50.02
C GLU A 736 -13.70 -36.90 51.54
N SER A 737 -13.85 -35.75 52.21
CA SER A 737 -14.11 -35.68 53.66
C SER A 737 -15.44 -36.33 54.05
N THR A 738 -16.51 -36.09 53.28
CA THR A 738 -17.81 -36.73 53.55
C THR A 738 -17.79 -38.22 53.22
N MET A 739 -17.00 -38.68 52.26
CA MET A 739 -16.78 -40.10 52.01
C MET A 739 -16.02 -40.76 53.17
N ASP A 740 -14.96 -40.13 53.69
CA ASP A 740 -14.24 -40.61 54.87
C ASP A 740 -15.13 -40.63 56.12
N GLU A 741 -15.98 -39.62 56.31
CA GLU A 741 -16.99 -39.58 57.37
C GLU A 741 -18.05 -40.67 57.17
N LEU A 742 -18.49 -40.93 55.94
CA LEU A 742 -19.48 -41.96 55.64
C LEU A 742 -18.90 -43.37 55.83
N GLU A 743 -17.62 -43.57 55.54
CA GLU A 743 -16.88 -44.80 55.82
C GLU A 743 -16.69 -45.01 57.33
N LYS A 744 -16.41 -43.93 58.09
CA LYS A 744 -16.43 -43.95 59.57
C LYS A 744 -17.82 -44.26 60.14
N VAL A 745 -18.88 -43.65 59.61
CA VAL A 745 -20.27 -43.90 60.03
C VAL A 745 -20.72 -45.31 59.66
N GLN A 746 -20.28 -45.84 58.52
CA GLN A 746 -20.55 -47.22 58.10
C GLN A 746 -19.84 -48.23 59.03
N ALA A 747 -18.59 -47.96 59.42
CA ALA A 747 -17.89 -48.75 60.43
C ALA A 747 -18.61 -48.70 61.79
N GLN A 748 -19.06 -47.51 62.22
CA GLN A 748 -19.85 -47.34 63.45
C GLN A 748 -21.19 -48.08 63.38
N PHE A 749 -21.91 -48.01 62.26
CA PHE A 749 -23.16 -48.73 62.04
C PHE A 749 -22.95 -50.25 62.11
N CYS A 750 -21.87 -50.79 61.55
CA CYS A 750 -21.53 -52.21 61.71
C CYS A 750 -21.27 -52.57 63.18
N THR A 751 -20.56 -51.74 63.95
CA THR A 751 -20.34 -52.00 65.38
C THR A 751 -21.61 -51.90 66.23
N GLU A 752 -22.52 -50.97 65.91
CA GLU A 752 -23.82 -50.84 66.58
C GLU A 752 -24.80 -51.95 66.16
N GLN A 753 -24.73 -52.43 64.92
CA GLN A 753 -25.49 -53.60 64.46
C GLN A 753 -25.05 -54.88 65.20
N GLU A 754 -23.75 -55.04 65.47
CA GLU A 754 -23.23 -56.12 66.32
C GLU A 754 -23.63 -55.98 67.79
N LYS A 755 -23.77 -54.75 68.30
CA LYS A 755 -24.32 -54.49 69.66
C LYS A 755 -25.83 -54.79 69.72
N CYS A 756 -26.60 -54.39 68.72
CA CYS A 756 -28.03 -54.75 68.60
C CYS A 756 -28.24 -56.26 68.52
N GLY A 757 -27.39 -56.99 67.78
CA GLY A 757 -27.43 -58.46 67.75
C GLY A 757 -27.14 -59.11 69.10
N ARG A 758 -26.26 -58.52 69.93
CA ARG A 758 -26.00 -58.96 71.31
C ARG A 758 -27.17 -58.65 72.24
N LEU A 759 -27.77 -57.47 72.14
CA LEU A 759 -28.95 -57.07 72.92
C LEU A 759 -30.20 -57.89 72.58
N GLU A 760 -30.42 -58.25 71.31
CA GLU A 760 -31.49 -59.18 70.93
C GLU A 760 -31.30 -60.57 71.55
N GLN A 761 -30.04 -61.01 71.70
CA GLN A 761 -29.70 -62.27 72.36
C GLN A 761 -29.97 -62.21 73.88
N GLU A 762 -29.71 -61.06 74.52
CA GLU A 762 -29.99 -60.82 75.94
C GLU A 762 -31.50 -60.67 76.23
N VAL A 763 -32.25 -60.00 75.34
CA VAL A 763 -33.72 -59.87 75.43
C VAL A 763 -34.40 -61.23 75.25
N GLU A 764 -33.88 -62.09 74.38
CA GLU A 764 -34.43 -63.45 74.20
C GLU A 764 -34.09 -64.38 75.39
N MET A 765 -32.97 -64.13 76.10
CA MET A 765 -32.69 -64.77 77.39
C MET A 765 -33.58 -64.24 78.52
N ALA A 766 -33.96 -62.95 78.50
CA ALA A 766 -34.84 -62.35 79.50
C ALA A 766 -36.31 -62.81 79.38
N LYS A 767 -36.80 -63.08 78.16
CA LYS A 767 -38.17 -63.61 77.91
C LYS A 767 -38.45 -64.99 78.50
N GLN A 768 -37.43 -65.73 78.94
CA GLN A 768 -37.59 -67.06 79.55
C GLN A 768 -37.81 -67.02 81.07
N SER A 769 -37.89 -65.83 81.68
CA SER A 769 -38.21 -65.67 83.10
C SER A 769 -39.62 -65.09 83.30
N SER A 770 -40.46 -65.78 84.08
CA SER A 770 -41.86 -65.43 84.31
C SER A 770 -42.01 -64.39 85.42
N VAL A 771 -42.73 -63.28 85.19
CA VAL A 771 -42.73 -62.20 86.19
C VAL A 771 -44.09 -61.57 86.53
N SER A 772 -44.09 -61.02 87.76
CA SER A 772 -45.11 -60.40 88.60
C SER A 772 -45.45 -58.95 88.24
N ARG A 773 -46.43 -58.38 88.95
CA ARG A 773 -47.07 -57.07 88.71
C ARG A 773 -46.14 -55.84 88.70
N ASP A 774 -44.98 -55.88 89.34
CA ASP A 774 -43.94 -54.84 89.22
C ASP A 774 -43.33 -54.78 87.80
N GLU A 775 -43.51 -55.82 87.00
CA GLU A 775 -43.16 -55.82 85.57
C GLU A 775 -44.25 -55.32 84.66
N LEU A 776 -45.50 -55.28 85.13
CA LEU A 776 -46.54 -54.55 84.40
C LEU A 776 -46.31 -53.04 84.52
N ASP A 777 -45.96 -52.54 85.71
CA ASP A 777 -45.65 -51.12 85.91
C ASP A 777 -44.31 -50.73 85.25
N ARG A 778 -43.31 -51.63 85.22
CA ARG A 778 -42.11 -51.45 84.38
C ARG A 778 -42.44 -51.48 82.89
N ALA A 779 -43.23 -52.45 82.41
CA ALA A 779 -43.69 -52.49 81.02
C ALA A 779 -44.49 -51.24 80.64
N GLN A 780 -45.25 -50.65 81.58
CA GLN A 780 -46.01 -49.43 81.33
C GLN A 780 -45.11 -48.17 81.33
N SER A 781 -44.06 -48.14 82.14
CA SER A 781 -43.00 -47.13 82.03
C SER A 781 -42.15 -47.31 80.77
N GLU A 782 -41.92 -48.54 80.32
CA GLU A 782 -41.26 -48.86 79.06
C GLU A 782 -42.15 -48.50 77.87
N ILE A 783 -43.46 -48.71 77.94
CA ILE A 783 -44.41 -48.26 76.91
C ILE A 783 -44.41 -46.73 76.81
N THR A 784 -44.40 -46.00 77.92
CA THR A 784 -44.34 -44.52 77.86
C THR A 784 -42.99 -44.02 77.37
N ASN A 785 -41.88 -44.71 77.70
CA ASN A 785 -40.55 -44.44 77.13
C ASN A 785 -40.51 -44.74 75.63
N LEU A 786 -41.03 -45.88 75.19
CA LEU A 786 -41.13 -46.26 73.78
C LEU A 786 -42.06 -45.30 73.02
N GLU A 787 -43.14 -44.82 73.60
CA GLU A 787 -43.99 -43.78 72.99
C GLU A 787 -43.25 -42.43 72.86
N GLN A 788 -42.42 -42.06 73.84
CA GLN A 788 -41.55 -40.89 73.75
C GLN A 788 -40.48 -41.09 72.66
N GLN A 789 -39.88 -42.27 72.57
CA GLN A 789 -38.93 -42.62 71.51
C GLN A 789 -39.62 -42.61 70.14
N ILE A 790 -40.83 -43.13 70.00
CA ILE A 790 -41.60 -43.08 68.74
C ILE A 790 -41.92 -41.62 68.35
N ARG A 791 -42.25 -40.74 69.32
CA ARG A 791 -42.42 -39.31 69.03
C ARG A 791 -41.11 -38.64 68.62
N HIS A 792 -40.00 -39.00 69.25
CA HIS A 792 -38.67 -38.55 68.85
C HIS A 792 -38.33 -39.03 67.43
N PHE A 793 -38.55 -40.30 67.11
CA PHE A 793 -38.34 -40.86 65.78
C PHE A 793 -39.24 -40.20 64.72
N ARG A 794 -40.49 -39.86 65.05
CA ARG A 794 -41.34 -39.06 64.14
C ARG A 794 -40.82 -37.64 63.94
N GLY A 795 -40.27 -37.00 64.98
CA GLY A 795 -39.59 -35.71 64.84
C GLY A 795 -38.36 -35.81 63.95
N LEU A 796 -37.60 -36.88 64.09
CA LEU A 796 -36.43 -37.18 63.26
C LEU A 796 -36.83 -37.49 61.82
N GLU A 797 -37.89 -38.27 61.60
CA GLU A 797 -38.46 -38.58 60.29
C GLU A 797 -38.97 -37.31 59.59
N GLN A 798 -39.61 -36.40 60.32
CA GLN A 798 -40.00 -35.08 59.79
C GLN A 798 -38.79 -34.22 59.43
N SER A 799 -37.75 -34.21 60.27
CA SER A 799 -36.50 -33.51 59.98
C SER A 799 -35.79 -34.09 58.74
N LEU A 800 -35.71 -35.41 58.63
CA LEU A 800 -35.12 -36.10 57.48
C LEU A 800 -35.97 -35.90 56.21
N THR A 801 -37.29 -35.87 56.33
CA THR A 801 -38.19 -35.58 55.21
C THR A 801 -38.03 -34.13 54.73
N GLN A 802 -37.84 -33.19 55.66
CA GLN A 802 -37.55 -31.80 55.33
C GLN A 802 -36.19 -31.66 54.64
N GLN A 803 -35.15 -32.32 55.17
CA GLN A 803 -33.83 -32.38 54.54
C GLN A 803 -33.87 -33.02 53.15
N LEU A 804 -34.67 -34.08 52.96
CA LEU A 804 -34.87 -34.71 51.65
C LEU A 804 -35.57 -33.75 50.68
N GLN A 805 -36.59 -33.01 51.12
CA GLN A 805 -37.24 -32.00 50.28
C GLN A 805 -36.30 -30.87 49.89
N ASP A 806 -35.47 -30.41 50.82
CA ASP A 806 -34.50 -29.34 50.55
C ASP A 806 -33.35 -29.84 49.65
N ALA A 807 -32.93 -31.09 49.80
CA ALA A 807 -31.99 -31.75 48.88
C ALA A 807 -32.59 -31.95 47.48
N VAL A 808 -33.87 -32.30 47.36
CA VAL A 808 -34.57 -32.39 46.06
C VAL A 808 -34.69 -31.02 45.40
N ARG A 809 -35.04 -29.96 46.16
CA ARG A 809 -35.06 -28.59 45.62
C ARG A 809 -33.68 -28.15 45.17
N SER A 810 -32.65 -28.41 45.96
CA SER A 810 -31.26 -28.11 45.60
C SER A 810 -30.83 -28.88 44.35
N LYS A 811 -31.18 -30.16 44.24
CA LYS A 811 -30.97 -30.97 43.03
C LYS A 811 -31.67 -30.36 41.81
N ASP A 812 -32.93 -29.95 41.93
CA ASP A 812 -33.69 -29.36 40.82
C ASP A 812 -33.12 -28.00 40.40
N GLU A 813 -32.64 -27.20 41.35
CA GLU A 813 -31.92 -25.94 41.06
C GLU A 813 -30.59 -26.20 40.35
N VAL A 814 -29.81 -27.19 40.78
CA VAL A 814 -28.56 -27.60 40.11
C VAL A 814 -28.85 -28.16 38.72
N ALA A 815 -29.91 -28.96 38.55
CA ALA A 815 -30.33 -29.47 37.25
C ALA A 815 -30.74 -28.34 36.29
N ALA A 816 -31.45 -27.32 36.78
CA ALA A 816 -31.79 -26.14 35.98
C ALA A 816 -30.55 -25.33 35.60
N LYS A 817 -29.59 -25.15 36.53
CA LYS A 817 -28.30 -24.49 36.24
C LYS A 817 -27.47 -25.27 35.23
N LEU A 818 -27.40 -26.60 35.35
CA LEU A 818 -26.73 -27.47 34.38
C LEU A 818 -27.38 -27.35 33.00
N GLN A 819 -28.71 -27.36 32.92
CA GLN A 819 -29.41 -27.21 31.64
C GLN A 819 -29.15 -25.84 31.00
N ALA A 820 -29.08 -24.77 31.78
CA ALA A 820 -28.69 -23.44 31.30
C ALA A 820 -27.24 -23.43 30.78
N LEU A 821 -26.29 -23.98 31.54
CA LEU A 821 -24.88 -24.10 31.11
C LEU A 821 -24.73 -24.98 29.86
N TYR A 822 -25.51 -26.04 29.71
CA TYR A 822 -25.53 -26.85 28.48
C TYR A 822 -26.01 -26.03 27.28
N SER A 823 -27.06 -25.22 27.44
CA SER A 823 -27.54 -24.35 26.36
C SER A 823 -26.53 -23.26 25.99
N GLU A 824 -25.82 -22.69 26.97
CA GLU A 824 -24.78 -21.70 26.76
C GLU A 824 -23.54 -22.30 26.08
N ARG A 825 -23.14 -23.51 26.47
CA ARG A 825 -22.08 -24.27 25.81
C ARG A 825 -22.42 -24.58 24.35
N VAL A 826 -23.66 -24.98 24.06
CA VAL A 826 -24.09 -25.24 22.68
C VAL A 826 -24.05 -23.95 21.85
N ALA A 827 -24.47 -22.81 22.41
CA ALA A 827 -24.37 -21.52 21.73
C ALA A 827 -22.90 -21.11 21.50
N ALA A 828 -22.01 -21.34 22.47
CA ALA A 828 -20.58 -21.09 22.33
C ALA A 828 -19.92 -22.00 21.26
N ASP A 829 -20.28 -23.28 21.20
CA ASP A 829 -19.81 -24.21 20.16
C ASP A 829 -20.29 -23.81 18.75
N GLU A 830 -21.51 -23.24 18.64
CA GLU A 830 -22.03 -22.68 17.39
C GLU A 830 -21.28 -21.41 16.97
N GLU A 831 -20.99 -20.50 17.89
CA GLU A 831 -20.17 -19.31 17.61
C GLU A 831 -18.73 -19.70 17.24
N GLN A 832 -18.13 -20.69 17.90
CA GLN A 832 -16.83 -21.22 17.54
C GLN A 832 -16.84 -21.80 16.11
N LYS A 833 -17.89 -22.53 15.73
CA LYS A 833 -18.06 -23.02 14.34
C LYS A 833 -18.18 -21.87 13.34
N LYS A 834 -18.95 -20.82 13.65
CA LYS A 834 -19.07 -19.64 12.79
C LYS A 834 -17.72 -18.94 12.61
N LEU A 835 -17.00 -18.68 13.71
CA LEU A 835 -15.66 -18.09 13.67
C LEU A 835 -14.67 -18.94 12.88
N LYS A 836 -14.73 -20.27 13.03
CA LYS A 836 -13.91 -21.20 12.23
C LYS A 836 -14.20 -21.10 10.73
N THR A 837 -15.48 -21.04 10.35
CA THR A 837 -15.84 -20.88 8.93
C THR A 837 -15.42 -19.52 8.36
N LEU A 838 -15.48 -18.45 9.17
CA LEU A 838 -15.01 -17.12 8.77
C LEU A 838 -13.48 -17.10 8.61
N TYR A 839 -12.76 -17.77 9.51
CA TYR A 839 -11.31 -17.92 9.42
C TYR A 839 -10.91 -18.72 8.17
N GLU A 840 -11.55 -19.85 7.90
CA GLU A 840 -11.31 -20.66 6.70
C GLU A 840 -11.62 -19.88 5.40
N GLN A 841 -12.65 -19.01 5.41
CA GLN A 841 -12.94 -18.10 4.30
C GLN A 841 -11.86 -17.03 4.12
N ALA A 842 -11.37 -16.43 5.21
CA ALA A 842 -10.29 -15.45 5.15
C ALA A 842 -8.98 -16.09 4.65
N GLU A 843 -8.68 -17.31 5.07
CA GLU A 843 -7.51 -18.07 4.60
C GLU A 843 -7.62 -18.40 3.10
N ALA A 844 -8.81 -18.79 2.63
CA ALA A 844 -9.07 -19.00 1.20
C ALA A 844 -8.94 -17.71 0.37
N GLN A 845 -9.37 -16.56 0.90
CA GLN A 845 -9.16 -15.26 0.26
C GLN A 845 -7.68 -14.87 0.22
N LEU A 846 -6.93 -15.13 1.29
CA LEU A 846 -5.50 -14.86 1.36
C LEU A 846 -4.71 -15.74 0.37
N ALA A 847 -5.12 -17.00 0.20
CA ALA A 847 -4.57 -17.89 -0.83
C ALA A 847 -4.85 -17.40 -2.26
N SER A 848 -6.03 -16.81 -2.53
CA SER A 848 -6.34 -16.22 -3.85
C SER A 848 -5.56 -14.92 -4.12
N VAL A 849 -5.35 -14.12 -3.07
CA VAL A 849 -4.47 -12.94 -3.14
C VAL A 849 -3.02 -13.36 -3.40
N GLN A 850 -2.54 -14.44 -2.78
CA GLN A 850 -1.20 -14.99 -3.07
C GLN A 850 -1.08 -15.55 -4.49
N SER A 851 -2.12 -16.19 -5.03
CA SER A 851 -2.08 -16.69 -6.42
C SER A 851 -2.06 -15.53 -7.42
N SER A 852 -2.88 -14.50 -7.21
CA SER A 852 -2.88 -13.30 -8.05
C SER A 852 -1.58 -12.49 -7.94
N ALA A 853 -0.98 -12.41 -6.74
CA ALA A 853 0.35 -11.83 -6.57
C ALA A 853 1.44 -12.61 -7.33
N SER A 854 1.35 -13.95 -7.35
CA SER A 854 2.28 -14.80 -8.10
C SER A 854 2.11 -14.64 -9.61
N GLU A 855 0.88 -14.49 -10.10
CA GLU A 855 0.58 -14.20 -11.51
C GLU A 855 1.09 -12.81 -11.93
N LEU A 856 0.89 -11.80 -11.07
CA LEU A 856 1.45 -10.46 -11.29
C LEU A 856 2.98 -10.47 -11.31
N GLN A 857 3.61 -11.25 -10.42
CA GLN A 857 5.05 -11.42 -10.42
C GLN A 857 5.54 -12.09 -11.70
N HIS A 858 4.85 -13.12 -12.20
CA HIS A 858 5.19 -13.76 -13.46
C HIS A 858 5.04 -12.81 -14.66
N SER A 859 3.97 -12.02 -14.70
CA SER A 859 3.77 -10.99 -15.73
C SER A 859 4.85 -9.91 -15.67
N ASN A 860 5.27 -9.51 -14.47
CA ASN A 860 6.35 -8.55 -14.29
C ASN A 860 7.70 -9.12 -14.76
N ASP A 861 7.98 -10.40 -14.50
CA ASP A 861 9.17 -11.09 -15.00
C ASP A 861 9.17 -11.18 -16.55
N GLU A 862 8.03 -11.46 -17.17
CA GLU A 862 7.88 -11.45 -18.64
C GLU A 862 8.09 -10.04 -19.23
N LEU A 863 7.55 -9.01 -18.58
CA LEU A 863 7.75 -7.62 -18.97
C LEU A 863 9.23 -7.20 -18.82
N LEU A 864 9.89 -7.59 -17.72
CA LEU A 864 11.32 -7.38 -17.53
C LEU A 864 12.13 -8.07 -18.63
N HIS A 865 11.78 -9.30 -19.00
CA HIS A 865 12.48 -10.02 -20.06
C HIS A 865 12.28 -9.38 -21.44
N SER A 866 11.05 -8.90 -21.74
CA SER A 866 10.75 -8.13 -22.95
C SER A 866 11.48 -6.78 -22.99
N LEU A 867 11.60 -6.12 -21.83
CA LEU A 867 12.32 -4.86 -21.68
C LEU A 867 13.84 -5.06 -21.86
N GLU A 868 14.39 -6.14 -21.34
CA GLU A 868 15.78 -6.53 -21.55
C GLU A 868 16.05 -6.86 -23.04
N GLN A 869 15.11 -7.54 -23.69
CA GLN A 869 15.18 -7.84 -25.13
C GLN A 869 15.12 -6.56 -25.99
N THR A 870 14.29 -5.59 -25.63
CA THR A 870 14.22 -4.30 -26.32
C THR A 870 15.46 -3.44 -26.06
N ARG A 871 16.03 -3.47 -24.83
CA ARG A 871 17.33 -2.86 -24.54
C ARG A 871 18.45 -3.46 -25.38
N ALA A 872 18.50 -4.79 -25.54
CA ALA A 872 19.49 -5.45 -26.38
C ALA A 872 19.37 -5.04 -27.85
N LYS A 873 18.13 -4.95 -28.38
CA LYS A 873 17.87 -4.44 -29.75
C LYS A 873 18.25 -2.97 -29.91
N ALA A 874 17.98 -2.13 -28.90
CA ALA A 874 18.36 -0.72 -28.90
C ALA A 874 19.89 -0.57 -28.90
N MET A 875 20.60 -1.35 -28.08
CA MET A 875 22.07 -1.38 -28.08
C MET A 875 22.64 -1.82 -29.44
N GLN A 876 22.01 -2.80 -30.09
CA GLN A 876 22.40 -3.24 -31.43
C GLN A 876 22.18 -2.13 -32.49
N ALA A 877 21.06 -1.41 -32.42
CA ALA A 877 20.78 -0.28 -33.30
C ALA A 877 21.73 0.91 -33.05
N GLU A 878 22.09 1.17 -31.79
CA GLU A 878 23.06 2.20 -31.42
C GLU A 878 24.47 1.84 -31.93
N GLN A 879 24.87 0.58 -31.82
CA GLN A 879 26.10 0.09 -32.44
C GLN A 879 26.08 0.30 -33.96
N GLN A 880 24.98 -0.04 -34.64
CA GLN A 880 24.84 0.20 -36.09
C GLN A 880 24.93 1.69 -36.45
N LEU A 881 24.28 2.58 -35.69
CA LEU A 881 24.37 4.03 -35.88
C LEU A 881 25.79 4.54 -35.67
N ASN A 882 26.52 4.01 -34.69
CA ASN A 882 27.92 4.37 -34.46
C ASN A 882 28.81 3.91 -35.60
N THR A 883 28.56 2.73 -36.18
CA THR A 883 29.26 2.27 -37.39
C THR A 883 28.98 3.18 -38.58
N MET A 884 27.70 3.51 -38.83
CA MET A 884 27.34 4.44 -39.92
C MET A 884 27.92 5.84 -39.71
N ARG A 885 28.00 6.32 -38.46
CA ARG A 885 28.61 7.61 -38.14
C ARG A 885 30.13 7.60 -38.37
N ALA A 886 30.80 6.47 -38.08
CA ALA A 886 32.21 6.29 -38.39
C ALA A 886 32.45 6.27 -39.91
N GLU A 887 31.62 5.54 -40.67
CA GLU A 887 31.66 5.50 -42.13
C GLU A 887 31.37 6.87 -42.75
N HIS A 888 30.41 7.64 -42.20
CA HIS A 888 30.16 9.02 -42.59
C HIS A 888 31.37 9.91 -42.34
N GLY A 889 32.03 9.78 -41.19
CA GLY A 889 33.25 10.51 -40.88
C GLY A 889 34.44 10.13 -41.79
N ASP A 890 34.51 8.87 -42.24
CA ASP A 890 35.47 8.44 -43.27
C ASP A 890 35.14 9.07 -44.63
N ALA A 891 33.86 9.10 -45.02
CA ALA A 891 33.40 9.72 -46.26
C ALA A 891 33.62 11.24 -46.27
N GLU A 892 33.35 11.94 -45.17
CA GLU A 892 33.66 13.37 -45.00
C GLU A 892 35.15 13.64 -45.15
N ARG A 893 36.02 12.83 -44.53
CA ARG A 893 37.48 12.94 -44.73
C ARG A 893 37.89 12.69 -46.17
N GLN A 894 37.21 11.79 -46.88
CA GLN A 894 37.44 11.52 -48.30
C GLN A 894 37.00 12.70 -49.18
N ILE A 895 35.83 13.31 -48.89
CA ILE A 895 35.35 14.53 -49.53
C ILE A 895 36.30 15.69 -49.26
N GLU A 896 36.78 15.86 -48.03
CA GLU A 896 37.72 16.92 -47.67
C GLU A 896 39.06 16.75 -48.41
N SER A 897 39.54 15.50 -48.53
CA SER A 897 40.71 15.17 -49.35
C SER A 897 40.49 15.52 -50.83
N LEU A 898 39.35 15.10 -51.40
CA LEU A 898 39.00 15.44 -52.78
C LEU A 898 38.88 16.95 -53.00
N THR A 899 38.31 17.66 -52.02
CA THR A 899 38.18 19.12 -52.05
C THR A 899 39.55 19.80 -52.02
N LYS A 900 40.48 19.34 -51.17
CA LYS A 900 41.89 19.81 -51.17
C LYS A 900 42.59 19.53 -52.50
N THR A 901 42.39 18.36 -53.09
CA THR A 901 42.94 18.06 -54.42
C THR A 901 42.34 18.96 -55.50
N ASN A 902 41.03 19.25 -55.43
CA ASN A 902 40.37 20.18 -56.34
C ASN A 902 40.91 21.61 -56.19
N PHE A 903 41.15 22.08 -54.96
CA PHE A 903 41.80 23.38 -54.74
C PHE A 903 43.22 23.42 -55.31
N SER A 904 43.97 22.33 -55.19
CA SER A 904 45.32 22.23 -55.78
C SER A 904 45.26 22.22 -57.30
N LEU A 905 44.32 21.50 -57.91
CA LEU A 905 44.09 21.49 -59.36
C LEU A 905 43.59 22.85 -59.87
N MET A 906 42.69 23.51 -59.15
CA MET A 906 42.25 24.87 -59.45
C MET A 906 43.42 25.86 -59.42
N SER A 907 44.32 25.72 -58.45
CA SER A 907 45.54 26.54 -58.37
C SER A 907 46.50 26.24 -59.52
N GLU A 908 46.62 24.98 -59.93
CA GLU A 908 47.40 24.56 -61.10
C GLU A 908 46.80 25.13 -62.41
N VAL A 909 45.48 25.05 -62.58
CA VAL A 909 44.75 25.63 -63.72
C VAL A 909 44.89 27.15 -63.74
N GLN A 910 44.83 27.81 -62.57
CA GLN A 910 45.06 29.25 -62.46
C GLN A 910 46.50 29.59 -62.85
N ARG A 911 47.49 28.83 -62.37
CA ARG A 911 48.90 29.01 -62.77
C ARG A 911 49.10 28.80 -64.28
N VAL A 912 48.41 27.83 -64.88
CA VAL A 912 48.44 27.59 -66.34
C VAL A 912 47.76 28.72 -67.10
N ARG A 913 46.67 29.30 -66.57
CA ARG A 913 46.06 30.52 -67.12
C ARG A 913 47.00 31.71 -67.06
N ASP A 914 47.61 31.96 -65.89
CA ASP A 914 48.54 33.06 -65.71
C ASP A 914 49.78 32.90 -66.63
N GLU A 915 50.26 31.67 -66.82
CA GLU A 915 51.32 31.35 -67.78
C GLU A 915 50.87 31.55 -69.23
N ALA A 916 49.64 31.17 -69.58
CA ALA A 916 49.08 31.41 -70.91
C ALA A 916 48.89 32.91 -71.20
N ASP A 917 48.46 33.70 -70.21
CA ASP A 917 48.32 35.15 -70.30
C ASP A 917 49.71 35.83 -70.42
N ASN A 918 50.71 35.35 -69.68
CA ASN A 918 52.10 35.78 -69.83
C ASN A 918 52.67 35.45 -71.22
N GLN A 919 52.37 34.26 -71.75
CA GLN A 919 52.73 33.89 -73.13
C GLN A 919 51.97 34.73 -74.16
N GLN A 920 50.72 35.10 -73.89
CA GLN A 920 49.93 36.00 -74.73
C GLN A 920 50.50 37.43 -74.71
N GLN A 921 50.96 37.92 -73.56
CA GLN A 921 51.65 39.21 -73.45
C GLN A 921 53.02 39.18 -74.12
N MET A 922 53.79 38.11 -73.97
CA MET A 922 55.08 37.93 -74.65
C MET A 922 54.91 37.84 -76.17
N THR A 923 53.92 37.11 -76.67
CA THR A 923 53.62 37.06 -78.10
C THR A 923 53.08 38.38 -78.62
N ARG A 924 52.30 39.14 -77.84
CA ARG A 924 51.92 40.53 -78.18
C ARG A 924 53.13 41.47 -78.22
N GLY A 925 54.07 41.36 -77.26
CA GLY A 925 55.31 42.13 -77.26
C GLY A 925 56.25 41.77 -78.42
N GLN A 926 56.30 40.49 -78.81
CA GLN A 926 57.01 40.03 -80.01
C GLN A 926 56.33 40.49 -81.30
N LEU A 927 54.98 40.54 -81.33
CA LEU A 927 54.20 41.08 -82.45
C LEU A 927 54.41 42.60 -82.60
N GLU A 928 54.54 43.33 -81.48
CA GLU A 928 54.87 44.76 -81.48
C GLU A 928 56.32 45.02 -81.91
N GLN A 929 57.27 44.17 -81.52
CA GLN A 929 58.63 44.19 -82.08
C GLN A 929 58.67 43.88 -83.58
N LEU A 930 57.84 42.94 -84.05
CA LEU A 930 57.67 42.64 -85.48
C LEU A 930 57.01 43.78 -86.25
N LYS A 931 56.05 44.49 -85.65
CA LYS A 931 55.46 45.71 -86.23
C LYS A 931 56.47 46.86 -86.31
N ALA A 932 57.35 46.99 -85.32
CA ALA A 932 58.45 47.97 -85.37
C ALA A 932 59.49 47.61 -86.46
N ALA A 933 59.85 46.32 -86.59
CA ALA A 933 60.73 45.84 -87.65
C ALA A 933 60.08 45.97 -89.05
N HIS A 934 58.77 45.75 -89.16
CA HIS A 934 58.01 45.97 -90.40
C HIS A 934 57.99 47.46 -90.78
N ALA A 935 57.86 48.38 -89.83
CA ALA A 935 57.94 49.82 -90.08
C ALA A 935 59.32 50.25 -90.59
N ASP A 936 60.41 49.61 -90.13
CA ASP A 936 61.77 49.87 -90.63
C ASP A 936 62.04 49.25 -92.01
N VAL A 937 61.49 48.07 -92.33
CA VAL A 937 61.54 47.49 -93.69
C VAL A 937 60.70 48.32 -94.68
N GLN A 938 59.56 48.86 -94.24
CA GLN A 938 58.71 49.73 -95.05
C GLN A 938 59.37 51.09 -95.32
N ARG A 939 60.23 51.57 -94.41
CA ARG A 939 61.11 52.74 -94.62
C ARG A 939 62.22 52.44 -95.63
N GLN A 940 62.81 51.23 -95.61
CA GLN A 940 63.78 50.76 -96.61
C GLN A 940 63.18 50.50 -98.00
N LEU A 941 61.88 50.16 -98.09
CA LEU A 941 61.17 49.97 -99.37
C LEU A 941 60.90 51.32 -100.09
N VAL A 942 60.66 52.39 -99.33
CA VAL A 942 60.51 53.76 -99.86
C VAL A 942 61.85 54.27 -100.39
N ASP A 943 62.97 53.96 -99.73
CA ASP A 943 64.32 54.32 -100.20
C ASP A 943 64.75 53.52 -101.45
N ALA A 944 64.29 52.27 -101.61
CA ALA A 944 64.51 51.47 -102.82
C ALA A 944 63.65 51.93 -104.02
N THR A 945 62.50 52.55 -103.77
CA THR A 945 61.58 53.06 -104.82
C THR A 945 62.08 54.37 -105.44
N HIS A 946 62.99 55.10 -104.79
CA HIS A 946 63.69 56.26 -105.36
C HIS A 946 64.90 55.91 -106.24
N ALA A 947 65.31 54.65 -106.30
CA ALA A 947 66.42 54.18 -107.15
C ALA A 947 65.98 53.60 -108.52
N LEU A 948 64.67 53.43 -108.77
CA LEU A 948 64.14 52.80 -110.00
C LEU A 948 63.58 53.78 -111.06
N ASN A 949 63.68 55.10 -110.82
CA ASN A 949 63.20 56.16 -111.74
C ASN A 949 64.26 56.60 -112.77
N GLY A 950 65.23 55.73 -113.11
CA GLY A 950 66.43 56.11 -113.85
C GLY A 950 66.59 55.57 -115.27
N LYS A 951 65.81 54.58 -115.73
CA LYS A 951 65.91 54.02 -117.09
C LYS A 951 64.65 53.25 -117.51
N ASP A 952 63.75 53.92 -118.24
CA ASP A 952 63.16 53.38 -119.48
C ASP A 952 62.30 54.45 -120.16
N ALA A 953 62.94 55.59 -120.38
CA ALA A 953 62.59 56.48 -121.48
C ALA A 953 63.31 55.96 -122.75
N GLU A 954 62.88 54.84 -123.33
CA GLU A 954 63.37 54.42 -124.66
C GLU A 954 62.51 53.34 -125.37
N VAL A 955 61.18 53.52 -125.43
CA VAL A 955 60.43 53.09 -126.62
C VAL A 955 59.53 54.24 -127.05
N ALA A 956 60.21 55.30 -127.45
CA ALA A 956 59.63 56.39 -128.19
C ALA A 956 58.95 55.87 -129.47
N ALA A 957 57.75 56.38 -129.69
CA ALA A 957 57.33 56.92 -130.99
C ALA A 957 57.57 56.04 -132.22
N ALA A 958 56.66 55.09 -132.45
CA ALA A 958 56.14 54.69 -133.76
C ALA A 958 55.26 53.46 -133.50
N THR A 959 53.95 53.49 -133.61
CA THR A 959 53.27 53.75 -134.87
C THR A 959 51.79 53.78 -134.52
N GLN A 960 51.23 54.98 -134.53
CA GLN A 960 49.80 55.14 -134.62
C GLN A 960 49.29 54.40 -135.87
N ARG A 961 48.13 53.76 -135.70
CA ARG A 961 47.06 53.55 -136.69
C ARG A 961 47.00 52.22 -137.44
N ILE A 962 45.93 51.49 -137.09
CA ILE A 962 45.03 50.73 -137.99
C ILE A 962 45.30 49.21 -138.15
N GLN A 963 45.70 48.50 -137.09
CA GLN A 963 45.53 47.03 -137.11
C GLN A 963 45.19 46.35 -135.77
N GLY A 964 44.65 47.09 -134.79
CA GLY A 964 44.27 46.56 -133.47
C GLY A 964 42.79 46.65 -133.09
N GLU A 965 41.93 47.23 -133.94
CA GLU A 965 40.48 47.32 -133.66
C GLU A 965 39.76 45.96 -133.75
N VAL A 966 40.41 44.93 -134.31
CA VAL A 966 39.93 43.53 -134.25
C VAL A 966 40.36 42.83 -132.96
N SER A 967 41.40 43.29 -132.27
CA SER A 967 41.88 42.74 -130.99
C SER A 967 41.04 43.22 -129.80
N GLN A 968 40.50 44.44 -129.87
CA GLN A 968 39.73 45.05 -128.78
C GLN A 968 38.35 44.40 -128.56
N LEU A 969 37.75 43.79 -129.59
CA LEU A 969 36.51 43.01 -129.43
C LEU A 969 36.75 41.61 -128.84
N GLN A 970 37.92 41.01 -129.05
CA GLN A 970 38.30 39.72 -128.45
C GLN A 970 38.62 39.86 -126.94
N ASP A 971 39.25 40.97 -126.53
CA ASP A 971 39.57 41.25 -125.12
C ASP A 971 38.35 41.67 -124.29
N LEU A 972 37.34 42.31 -124.88
CA LEU A 972 36.07 42.58 -124.21
C LEU A 972 35.25 41.29 -123.98
N VAL A 973 35.28 40.35 -124.93
CA VAL A 973 34.67 39.02 -124.76
C VAL A 973 35.39 38.20 -123.69
N ASN A 974 36.72 38.27 -123.60
CA ASN A 974 37.47 37.59 -122.56
C ASN A 974 37.28 38.22 -121.17
N ARG A 975 37.13 39.55 -121.06
CA ARG A 975 36.79 40.23 -119.79
C ARG A 975 35.37 39.91 -119.31
N TYR A 976 34.39 39.83 -120.21
CA TYR A 976 33.04 39.36 -119.85
C TYR A 976 33.01 37.89 -119.43
N LYS A 977 33.93 37.06 -119.94
CA LYS A 977 34.04 35.64 -119.55
C LYS A 977 34.69 35.47 -118.18
N THR A 978 35.69 36.30 -117.84
CA THR A 978 36.30 36.32 -116.50
C THR A 978 35.38 36.95 -115.46
N ASP A 979 34.63 38.01 -115.80
CA ASP A 979 33.67 38.62 -114.87
C ASP A 979 32.46 37.70 -114.62
N LYS A 980 32.06 36.90 -115.62
CA LYS A 980 31.07 35.82 -115.44
C LYS A 980 31.60 34.70 -114.53
N GLN A 981 32.85 34.26 -114.68
CA GLN A 981 33.44 33.25 -113.79
C GLN A 981 33.66 33.76 -112.36
N VAL A 982 34.02 35.03 -112.17
CA VAL A 982 34.16 35.64 -110.83
C VAL A 982 32.81 35.83 -110.16
N SER A 983 31.76 36.16 -110.91
CA SER A 983 30.39 36.23 -110.37
C SER A 983 29.79 34.85 -110.08
N GLU A 984 30.07 33.83 -110.89
CA GLU A 984 29.72 32.42 -110.59
C GLU A 984 30.51 31.86 -109.38
N GLN A 985 31.77 32.27 -109.19
CA GLN A 985 32.54 31.96 -107.97
C GLN A 985 32.00 32.68 -106.72
N LYS A 986 31.55 33.94 -106.84
CA LYS A 986 30.91 34.65 -105.73
C LYS A 986 29.53 34.08 -105.39
N LEU A 987 28.75 33.66 -106.38
CA LEU A 987 27.46 33.00 -106.16
C LEU A 987 27.63 31.62 -105.52
N SER A 988 28.66 30.85 -105.88
CA SER A 988 28.95 29.57 -105.21
C SER A 988 29.48 29.75 -103.79
N GLN A 989 30.28 30.78 -103.51
CA GLN A 989 30.68 31.14 -102.13
C GLN A 989 29.47 31.57 -101.29
N LEU A 990 28.58 32.40 -101.84
CA LEU A 990 27.38 32.83 -101.13
C LEU A 990 26.42 31.64 -100.87
N ASN A 991 26.37 30.67 -101.78
CA ASN A 991 25.54 29.47 -101.59
C ASN A 991 26.12 28.57 -100.49
N VAL A 992 27.45 28.40 -100.45
CA VAL A 992 28.13 27.67 -99.36
C VAL A 992 27.96 28.37 -98.01
N GLU A 993 27.97 29.70 -97.97
CA GLU A 993 27.68 30.49 -96.77
C GLU A 993 26.20 30.35 -96.34
N CYS A 994 25.25 30.36 -97.28
CA CYS A 994 23.84 30.08 -96.99
C CYS A 994 23.61 28.64 -96.49
N GLU A 995 24.33 27.66 -97.04
CA GLU A 995 24.34 26.27 -96.57
C GLU A 995 24.97 26.16 -95.16
N HIS A 996 26.05 26.90 -94.88
CA HIS A 996 26.65 26.96 -93.54
C HIS A 996 25.73 27.61 -92.51
N ILE A 997 25.01 28.66 -92.89
CA ILE A 997 24.03 29.32 -92.01
C ILE A 997 22.83 28.39 -91.76
N ARG A 998 22.37 27.61 -92.76
CA ARG A 998 21.35 26.57 -92.54
C ARG A 998 21.86 25.46 -91.62
N GLN A 999 23.08 24.98 -91.80
CA GLN A 999 23.67 23.96 -90.93
C GLN A 999 23.89 24.46 -89.50
N ALA A 1000 24.29 25.73 -89.32
CA ALA A 1000 24.40 26.37 -88.02
C ALA A 1000 23.03 26.58 -87.36
N TYR A 1001 22.00 26.92 -88.14
CA TYR A 1001 20.62 27.04 -87.67
C TYR A 1001 20.04 25.67 -87.26
N ASP A 1002 20.26 24.62 -88.05
CA ASP A 1002 19.82 23.26 -87.71
C ASP A 1002 20.57 22.74 -86.47
N ALA A 1003 21.88 23.03 -86.34
CA ALA A 1003 22.65 22.71 -85.13
C ALA A 1003 22.13 23.47 -83.90
N ALA A 1004 21.87 24.77 -84.02
CA ALA A 1004 21.30 25.58 -82.94
C ALA A 1004 19.91 25.07 -82.54
N LYS A 1005 19.07 24.67 -83.51
CA LYS A 1005 17.76 24.07 -83.26
C LYS A 1005 17.87 22.76 -82.49
N THR A 1006 18.79 21.86 -82.88
CA THR A 1006 19.03 20.62 -82.11
C THR A 1006 19.58 20.86 -80.71
N MET A 1007 20.29 21.97 -80.48
CA MET A 1007 20.78 22.35 -79.15
C MET A 1007 19.65 22.89 -78.27
N VAL A 1008 18.74 23.67 -78.86
CA VAL A 1008 17.51 24.15 -78.19
C VAL A 1008 16.62 22.96 -77.82
N ASP A 1009 16.36 22.04 -78.75
CA ASP A 1009 15.54 20.85 -78.50
C ASP A 1009 16.14 19.97 -77.38
N ARG A 1010 17.47 19.83 -77.31
CA ARG A 1010 18.16 19.14 -76.21
C ARG A 1010 18.02 19.88 -74.88
N SER A 1011 18.24 21.20 -74.86
CA SER A 1011 18.07 21.99 -73.63
C SER A 1011 16.62 21.99 -73.11
N GLN A 1012 15.65 21.87 -74.01
CA GLN A 1012 14.23 21.78 -73.67
C GLN A 1012 13.90 20.40 -73.09
N HIS A 1013 14.50 19.33 -73.63
CA HIS A 1013 14.41 17.99 -73.04
C HIS A 1013 15.08 17.90 -71.67
N ASP A 1014 16.27 18.50 -71.50
CA ASP A 1014 16.97 18.56 -70.21
C ASP A 1014 16.16 19.34 -69.17
N LEU A 1015 15.50 20.45 -69.57
CA LEU A 1015 14.59 21.19 -68.69
C LEU A 1015 13.34 20.40 -68.31
N GLU A 1016 12.78 19.61 -69.22
CA GLU A 1016 11.65 18.71 -68.95
C GLU A 1016 12.06 17.56 -68.01
N GLN A 1017 13.27 17.02 -68.19
CA GLN A 1017 13.83 16.01 -67.29
C GLN A 1017 14.08 16.59 -65.89
N MET A 1018 14.68 17.77 -65.79
CA MET A 1018 14.88 18.47 -64.51
C MET A 1018 13.54 18.78 -63.82
N ARG A 1019 12.48 19.13 -64.57
CA ARG A 1019 11.14 19.34 -63.99
C ARG A 1019 10.52 18.04 -63.47
N ALA A 1020 10.73 16.92 -64.16
CA ALA A 1020 10.24 15.61 -63.70
C ALA A 1020 11.00 15.14 -62.44
N GLU A 1021 12.32 15.35 -62.39
CA GLU A 1021 13.15 15.08 -61.21
C GLU A 1021 12.73 15.98 -60.03
N LEU A 1022 12.46 17.27 -60.28
CA LEU A 1022 12.01 18.20 -59.25
C LEU A 1022 10.63 17.83 -58.68
N SER A 1023 9.72 17.35 -59.54
CA SER A 1023 8.41 16.78 -59.13
C SER A 1023 8.58 15.54 -58.25
N MET A 1024 9.48 14.63 -58.60
CA MET A 1024 9.79 13.44 -57.80
C MET A 1024 10.35 13.81 -56.43
N THR A 1025 11.34 14.71 -56.38
CA THR A 1025 11.87 15.19 -55.08
C THR A 1025 10.84 15.95 -54.26
N GLN A 1026 9.91 16.68 -54.88
CA GLN A 1026 8.83 17.36 -54.16
C GLN A 1026 7.85 16.35 -53.55
N GLN A 1027 7.58 15.24 -54.25
CA GLN A 1027 6.74 14.15 -53.74
C GLN A 1027 7.42 13.37 -52.61
N GLU A 1028 8.73 13.10 -52.73
CA GLU A 1028 9.53 12.53 -51.63
C GLU A 1028 9.59 13.44 -50.42
N LYS A 1029 9.72 14.77 -50.62
CA LYS A 1029 9.66 15.76 -49.54
C LYS A 1029 8.34 15.68 -48.77
N VAL A 1030 7.20 15.62 -49.47
CA VAL A 1030 5.88 15.49 -48.82
C VAL A 1030 5.76 14.16 -48.06
N SER A 1031 6.30 13.07 -48.61
CA SER A 1031 6.33 11.77 -47.93
C SER A 1031 7.16 11.82 -46.65
N LEU A 1032 8.36 12.41 -46.71
CA LEU A 1032 9.25 12.57 -45.55
C LEU A 1032 8.67 13.54 -44.52
N GLU A 1033 8.00 14.62 -44.93
CA GLU A 1033 7.28 15.51 -44.01
C GLU A 1033 6.15 14.78 -43.27
N SER A 1034 5.47 13.83 -43.93
CA SER A 1034 4.46 12.99 -43.28
C SER A 1034 5.07 12.00 -42.28
N GLU A 1035 6.21 11.39 -42.60
CA GLU A 1035 6.95 10.50 -41.68
C GLU A 1035 7.53 11.28 -40.49
N VAL A 1036 8.03 12.50 -40.71
CA VAL A 1036 8.47 13.41 -39.64
C VAL A 1036 7.30 13.82 -38.74
N GLY A 1037 6.10 14.03 -39.30
CA GLY A 1037 4.88 14.25 -38.53
C GLY A 1037 4.51 13.05 -37.65
N GLN A 1038 4.61 11.83 -38.19
CA GLN A 1038 4.40 10.59 -37.43
C GLN A 1038 5.45 10.40 -36.33
N LEU A 1039 6.72 10.68 -36.61
CA LEU A 1039 7.81 10.64 -35.63
C LEU A 1039 7.62 11.68 -34.52
N ARG A 1040 7.10 12.87 -34.83
CA ARG A 1040 6.71 13.87 -33.82
C ARG A 1040 5.61 13.34 -32.91
N SER A 1041 4.56 12.74 -33.47
CA SER A 1041 3.48 12.14 -32.66
C SER A 1041 3.95 10.96 -31.79
N LEU A 1042 4.92 10.17 -32.26
CA LEU A 1042 5.55 9.11 -31.48
C LEU A 1042 6.47 9.66 -30.40
N SER A 1043 7.18 10.77 -30.68
CA SER A 1043 7.98 11.50 -29.69
C SER A 1043 7.12 12.09 -28.59
N GLU A 1044 5.95 12.66 -28.93
CA GLU A 1044 4.97 13.17 -27.95
C GLU A 1044 4.39 12.04 -27.11
N LYS A 1045 4.03 10.90 -27.72
CA LYS A 1045 3.61 9.70 -26.98
C LYS A 1045 4.72 9.17 -26.06
N LYS A 1046 5.98 9.20 -26.51
CA LYS A 1046 7.14 8.82 -25.67
C LYS A 1046 7.30 9.78 -24.48
N ALA A 1047 7.11 11.07 -24.68
CA ALA A 1047 7.14 12.08 -23.62
C ALA A 1047 5.99 11.86 -22.61
N HIS A 1048 4.79 11.58 -23.11
CA HIS A 1048 3.63 11.25 -22.27
C HIS A 1048 3.87 9.98 -21.44
N LEU A 1049 4.41 8.92 -22.04
CA LEU A 1049 4.77 7.69 -21.33
C LEU A 1049 5.89 7.91 -20.30
N HIS A 1050 6.83 8.82 -20.53
CA HIS A 1050 7.83 9.18 -19.52
C HIS A 1050 7.19 9.94 -18.35
N GLN A 1051 6.25 10.84 -18.63
CA GLN A 1051 5.51 11.58 -17.61
C GLN A 1051 4.66 10.63 -16.74
N GLU A 1052 3.93 9.69 -17.35
CA GLU A 1052 3.19 8.66 -16.63
C GLU A 1052 4.13 7.78 -15.80
N MET A 1053 5.29 7.39 -16.34
CA MET A 1053 6.25 6.57 -15.61
C MET A 1053 6.87 7.32 -14.41
N ASP A 1054 7.07 8.63 -14.52
CA ASP A 1054 7.50 9.48 -13.41
C ASP A 1054 6.37 9.72 -12.38
N GLU A 1055 5.11 9.70 -12.79
CA GLU A 1055 3.95 9.66 -11.89
C GLU A 1055 3.86 8.32 -11.15
N TYR A 1056 4.00 7.19 -11.84
CA TYR A 1056 4.08 5.87 -11.22
C TYR A 1056 5.24 5.79 -10.22
N LYS A 1057 6.43 6.31 -10.54
CA LYS A 1057 7.55 6.40 -9.58
C LYS A 1057 7.26 7.29 -8.37
N ARG A 1058 6.45 8.34 -8.53
CA ARG A 1058 6.03 9.20 -7.41
C ARG A 1058 5.01 8.48 -6.54
N VAL A 1059 4.05 7.78 -7.13
CA VAL A 1059 3.06 6.97 -6.41
C VAL A 1059 3.75 5.80 -5.71
N ASN A 1060 4.69 5.11 -6.35
CA ASN A 1060 5.42 4.00 -5.73
C ASN A 1060 6.26 4.46 -4.55
N ARG A 1061 6.93 5.63 -4.66
CA ARG A 1061 7.64 6.22 -3.50
C ARG A 1061 6.70 6.54 -2.34
N ARG A 1062 5.51 7.09 -2.62
CA ARG A 1062 4.50 7.33 -1.57
C ARG A 1062 3.97 6.04 -0.95
N LEU A 1063 3.78 4.99 -1.74
CA LEU A 1063 3.40 3.67 -1.25
C LEU A 1063 4.52 3.04 -0.41
N GLU A 1064 5.78 3.16 -0.81
CA GLU A 1064 6.95 2.71 -0.05
C GLU A 1064 7.13 3.49 1.26
N GLU A 1065 6.88 4.81 1.25
CA GLU A 1065 6.88 5.66 2.44
C GLU A 1065 5.75 5.26 3.41
N MET A 1066 4.52 5.10 2.91
CA MET A 1066 3.39 4.63 3.71
C MET A 1066 3.61 3.20 4.23
N ASN A 1067 4.20 2.30 3.45
CA ASN A 1067 4.53 0.95 3.91
C ASN A 1067 5.59 0.99 5.01
N ARG A 1068 6.60 1.85 4.91
CA ARG A 1068 7.55 2.06 6.02
C ARG A 1068 6.88 2.61 7.27
N GLU A 1069 5.96 3.57 7.13
CA GLU A 1069 5.20 4.10 8.27
C GLU A 1069 4.30 3.04 8.91
N LEU A 1070 3.69 2.16 8.10
CA LEU A 1070 2.92 1.01 8.58
C LEU A 1070 3.81 -0.05 9.25
N GLU A 1071 5.00 -0.33 8.72
CA GLU A 1071 5.99 -1.21 9.34
C GLU A 1071 6.48 -0.63 10.69
N ASP A 1072 6.76 0.67 10.75
CA ASP A 1072 7.14 1.37 11.99
C ASP A 1072 6.01 1.33 13.03
N LEU A 1073 4.74 1.53 12.60
CA LEU A 1073 3.57 1.41 13.47
C LEU A 1073 3.36 -0.04 13.95
N LEU A 1074 3.54 -1.01 13.07
CA LEU A 1074 3.47 -2.44 13.41
C LEU A 1074 4.57 -2.80 14.42
N GLN A 1075 5.78 -2.30 14.23
CA GLN A 1075 6.90 -2.57 15.14
C GLN A 1075 6.70 -1.88 16.49
N LYS A 1076 6.15 -0.67 16.53
CA LYS A 1076 5.72 0.00 17.78
C LYS A 1076 4.59 -0.77 18.47
N SER A 1077 3.61 -1.27 17.73
CA SER A 1077 2.52 -2.08 18.26
C SER A 1077 3.04 -3.41 18.84
N LYS A 1078 3.96 -4.08 18.14
CA LYS A 1078 4.64 -5.28 18.65
C LYS A 1078 5.43 -4.98 19.93
N ALA A 1079 6.21 -3.91 19.96
CA ALA A 1079 6.96 -3.50 21.15
C ALA A 1079 6.02 -3.22 22.33
N TYR A 1080 4.88 -2.55 22.09
CA TYR A 1080 3.87 -2.32 23.12
C TYR A 1080 3.24 -3.63 23.63
N CYS A 1081 2.89 -4.56 22.74
CA CYS A 1081 2.37 -5.86 23.14
C CYS A 1081 3.41 -6.68 23.94
N GLU A 1082 4.68 -6.64 23.55
CA GLU A 1082 5.77 -7.28 24.29
C GLU A 1082 6.00 -6.64 25.65
N GLU A 1083 5.93 -5.32 25.77
CA GLU A 1083 5.99 -4.61 27.05
C GLU A 1083 4.80 -4.95 27.95
N LEU A 1084 3.59 -5.03 27.39
CA LEU A 1084 2.39 -5.43 28.12
C LEU A 1084 2.46 -6.89 28.58
N SER A 1085 3.04 -7.77 27.76
CA SER A 1085 3.31 -9.17 28.11
C SER A 1085 4.34 -9.28 29.22
N ARG A 1086 5.43 -8.50 29.17
CA ARG A 1086 6.42 -8.48 30.26
C ARG A 1086 5.82 -7.92 31.54
N ASP A 1087 5.04 -6.85 31.49
CA ASP A 1087 4.39 -6.28 32.67
C ASP A 1087 3.38 -7.25 33.29
N SER A 1088 2.64 -8.02 32.47
CA SER A 1088 1.74 -9.06 32.99
C SER A 1088 2.49 -10.26 33.55
N GLU A 1089 3.59 -10.69 32.94
CA GLU A 1089 4.50 -11.72 33.48
C GLU A 1089 5.14 -11.29 34.80
N ASP A 1090 5.58 -10.03 34.91
CA ASP A 1090 6.14 -9.47 36.14
C ASP A 1090 5.08 -9.40 37.25
N LYS A 1091 3.85 -8.99 36.92
CA LYS A 1091 2.72 -8.98 37.87
C LYS A 1091 2.35 -10.39 38.33
N LEU A 1092 2.31 -11.36 37.40
CA LEU A 1092 2.09 -12.77 37.73
C LEU A 1092 3.22 -13.32 38.60
N SER A 1093 4.47 -12.97 38.31
CA SER A 1093 5.63 -13.39 39.11
C SER A 1093 5.56 -12.84 40.53
N ARG A 1094 5.23 -11.54 40.69
CA ARG A 1094 5.01 -10.93 42.01
C ARG A 1094 3.82 -11.55 42.75
N ALA A 1095 2.73 -11.84 42.04
CA ALA A 1095 1.57 -12.51 42.64
C ALA A 1095 1.91 -13.93 43.09
N GLN A 1096 2.65 -14.70 42.28
CA GLN A 1096 3.14 -16.03 42.64
C GLN A 1096 4.12 -15.99 43.83
N GLU A 1097 5.02 -15.01 43.87
CA GLU A 1097 5.90 -14.80 45.03
C GLU A 1097 5.12 -14.45 46.29
N PHE A 1098 4.10 -13.59 46.17
CA PHE A 1098 3.20 -13.26 47.28
C PHE A 1098 2.42 -14.49 47.76
N THR A 1099 1.86 -15.29 46.85
CA THR A 1099 1.18 -16.55 47.22
C THR A 1099 2.14 -17.52 47.89
N ARG A 1100 3.37 -17.69 47.38
CA ARG A 1100 4.40 -18.52 48.04
C ARG A 1100 4.75 -18.01 49.43
N HIS A 1101 4.81 -16.69 49.62
CA HIS A 1101 5.06 -16.10 50.94
C HIS A 1101 3.91 -16.39 51.90
N VAL A 1102 2.66 -16.23 51.47
CA VAL A 1102 1.48 -16.54 52.28
C VAL A 1102 1.40 -18.05 52.59
N GLU A 1103 1.70 -18.91 51.63
CA GLU A 1103 1.79 -20.36 51.85
C GLU A 1103 2.89 -20.72 52.85
N GLN A 1104 4.04 -20.05 52.79
CA GLN A 1104 5.12 -20.26 53.74
C GLN A 1104 4.74 -19.76 55.13
N GLU A 1105 4.13 -18.59 55.26
CA GLU A 1105 3.61 -18.10 56.54
C GLU A 1105 2.53 -19.03 57.12
N ALA A 1106 1.64 -19.56 56.28
CA ALA A 1106 0.63 -20.53 56.71
C ALA A 1106 1.27 -21.84 57.18
N ARG A 1107 2.32 -22.33 56.50
CA ARG A 1107 3.08 -23.51 56.93
C ARG A 1107 3.81 -23.25 58.25
N ASP A 1108 4.47 -22.12 58.37
CA ASP A 1108 5.19 -21.74 59.60
C ASP A 1108 4.21 -21.59 60.79
N GLU A 1109 2.98 -21.10 60.54
CA GLU A 1109 1.93 -21.01 61.56
C GLU A 1109 1.36 -22.40 61.91
N ILE A 1110 1.16 -23.28 60.92
CA ILE A 1110 0.78 -24.68 61.17
C ILE A 1110 1.85 -25.37 62.01
N ASP A 1111 3.13 -25.22 61.69
CA ASP A 1111 4.24 -25.80 62.45
C ASP A 1111 4.29 -25.25 63.88
N ARG A 1112 4.01 -23.94 64.07
CA ARG A 1112 3.87 -23.35 65.39
C ARG A 1112 2.71 -23.96 66.17
N ILE A 1113 1.52 -24.07 65.56
CA ILE A 1113 0.33 -24.68 66.18
C ILE A 1113 0.59 -26.15 66.51
N VAL A 1114 1.25 -26.90 65.64
CA VAL A 1114 1.63 -28.30 65.88
C VAL A 1114 2.60 -28.40 67.05
N HIS A 1115 3.58 -27.49 67.14
CA HIS A 1115 4.49 -27.43 68.27
C HIS A 1115 3.76 -27.10 69.59
N GLU A 1116 2.89 -26.09 69.60
CA GLU A 1116 2.09 -25.72 70.76
C GLU A 1116 1.15 -26.86 71.19
N ASN A 1117 0.50 -27.53 70.24
CA ASN A 1117 -0.30 -28.72 70.52
C ASN A 1117 0.55 -29.88 71.08
N GLY A 1118 1.80 -30.01 70.63
CA GLY A 1118 2.77 -30.95 71.20
C GLY A 1118 3.05 -30.62 72.67
N LEU A 1119 3.36 -29.36 72.98
CA LEU A 1119 3.57 -28.91 74.36
C LEU A 1119 2.33 -29.12 75.24
N LEU A 1120 1.14 -28.82 74.72
CA LEU A 1120 -0.12 -29.06 75.44
C LEU A 1120 -0.38 -30.55 75.67
N ARG A 1121 -0.02 -31.42 74.72
CA ARG A 1121 -0.11 -32.87 74.91
C ARG A 1121 0.85 -33.33 76.00
N ASP A 1122 2.09 -32.86 75.99
CA ASP A 1122 3.08 -33.17 77.03
C ASP A 1122 2.63 -32.67 78.40
N GLU A 1123 2.01 -31.48 78.48
CA GLU A 1123 1.42 -30.96 79.72
C GLU A 1123 0.22 -31.79 80.19
N LEU A 1124 -0.66 -32.20 79.27
CA LEU A 1124 -1.79 -33.08 79.60
C LEU A 1124 -1.32 -34.46 80.05
N GLU A 1125 -0.29 -35.02 79.42
CA GLU A 1125 0.34 -36.28 79.83
C GLU A 1125 0.96 -36.15 81.22
N HIS A 1126 1.68 -35.05 81.49
CA HIS A 1126 2.21 -34.77 82.82
C HIS A 1126 1.09 -34.60 83.87
N LEU A 1127 -0.02 -33.93 83.52
CA LEU A 1127 -1.16 -33.79 84.43
C LEU A 1127 -1.87 -35.14 84.67
N ALA A 1128 -2.01 -35.97 83.64
CA ALA A 1128 -2.55 -37.31 83.77
C ALA A 1128 -1.65 -38.20 84.64
N GLN A 1129 -0.32 -38.11 84.46
CA GLN A 1129 0.66 -38.82 85.27
C GLN A 1129 0.61 -38.36 86.74
N ALA A 1130 0.57 -37.04 86.97
CA ALA A 1130 0.42 -36.49 88.32
C ALA A 1130 -0.90 -36.92 88.99
N ARG A 1131 -1.99 -37.01 88.22
CA ARG A 1131 -3.27 -37.55 88.69
C ARG A 1131 -3.19 -39.03 89.04
N LEU A 1132 -2.51 -39.84 88.22
CA LEU A 1132 -2.28 -41.26 88.50
C LEU A 1132 -1.46 -41.46 89.78
N GLU A 1133 -0.42 -40.65 89.97
CA GLU A 1133 0.36 -40.64 91.21
C GLU A 1133 -0.50 -40.23 92.42
N GLU A 1134 -1.35 -39.21 92.28
CA GLU A 1134 -2.30 -38.80 93.33
C GLU A 1134 -3.30 -39.92 93.66
N THR A 1135 -3.83 -40.63 92.66
CA THR A 1135 -4.72 -41.78 92.87
C THR A 1135 -4.00 -42.94 93.54
N ASN A 1136 -2.75 -43.24 93.17
CA ASN A 1136 -1.95 -44.27 93.82
C ASN A 1136 -1.72 -43.95 95.30
N VAL A 1137 -1.41 -42.68 95.63
CA VAL A 1137 -1.30 -42.24 97.01
C VAL A 1137 -2.63 -42.36 97.76
N HIS A 1138 -3.75 -42.04 97.12
CA HIS A 1138 -5.08 -42.24 97.70
C HIS A 1138 -5.41 -43.71 97.94
N ASP A 1139 -5.00 -44.61 97.06
CA ASP A 1139 -5.20 -46.05 97.20
C ASP A 1139 -4.33 -46.63 98.31
N GLU A 1140 -3.06 -46.21 98.42
CA GLU A 1140 -2.21 -46.53 99.57
C GLU A 1140 -2.81 -46.06 100.89
N LEU A 1141 -3.40 -44.85 100.91
CA LEU A 1141 -4.09 -44.33 102.10
C LEU A 1141 -5.36 -45.13 102.40
N ARG A 1142 -6.12 -45.57 101.38
CA ARG A 1142 -7.29 -46.44 101.57
C ARG A 1142 -6.89 -47.80 102.16
N VAL A 1143 -5.82 -48.41 101.66
CA VAL A 1143 -5.27 -49.66 102.21
C VAL A 1143 -4.85 -49.48 103.67
N LYS A 1144 -4.06 -48.43 103.98
CA LYS A 1144 -3.67 -48.12 105.37
C LYS A 1144 -4.87 -47.85 106.27
N LEU A 1145 -5.92 -47.20 105.77
CA LEU A 1145 -7.13 -46.94 106.54
C LEU A 1145 -7.92 -48.23 106.81
N ALA A 1146 -7.97 -49.14 105.84
CA ALA A 1146 -8.56 -50.47 106.00
C ALA A 1146 -7.76 -51.34 107.00
N GLU A 1147 -6.43 -51.31 106.95
CA GLU A 1147 -5.55 -51.96 107.93
C GLU A 1147 -5.78 -51.43 109.35
N LEU A 1148 -5.79 -50.09 109.51
CA LEU A 1148 -6.08 -49.46 110.81
C LEU A 1148 -7.49 -49.78 111.31
N GLN A 1149 -8.47 -49.89 110.42
CA GLN A 1149 -9.84 -50.27 110.78
C GLN A 1149 -9.90 -51.75 111.22
N ALA A 1150 -9.15 -52.64 110.57
CA ALA A 1150 -9.02 -54.04 110.98
C ALA A 1150 -8.34 -54.16 112.35
N GLU A 1151 -7.23 -53.44 112.59
CA GLU A 1151 -6.57 -53.36 113.89
C GLU A 1151 -7.52 -52.85 114.99
N ASN A 1152 -8.25 -51.76 114.71
CA ASN A 1152 -9.22 -51.21 115.65
C ASN A 1152 -10.34 -52.21 115.98
N ASN A 1153 -10.84 -52.94 114.99
CA ASN A 1153 -11.85 -53.98 115.21
C ASN A 1153 -11.31 -55.13 116.09
N VAL A 1154 -10.07 -55.57 115.87
CA VAL A 1154 -9.41 -56.59 116.71
C VAL A 1154 -9.21 -56.07 118.15
N LEU A 1155 -8.73 -54.83 118.29
CA LEU A 1155 -8.55 -54.20 119.61
C LEU A 1155 -9.89 -54.00 120.33
N SER A 1156 -10.93 -53.58 119.62
CA SER A 1156 -12.29 -53.42 120.15
C SER A 1156 -12.90 -54.75 120.57
N ALA A 1157 -12.72 -55.81 119.79
CA ALA A 1157 -13.12 -57.17 120.16
C ALA A 1157 -12.38 -57.64 121.43
N ARG A 1158 -11.07 -57.41 121.51
CA ARG A 1158 -10.26 -57.72 122.70
C ARG A 1158 -10.70 -56.91 123.93
N ALA A 1159 -11.03 -55.62 123.76
CA ALA A 1159 -11.49 -54.75 124.82
C ALA A 1159 -12.89 -55.13 125.34
N HIS A 1160 -13.84 -55.42 124.45
CA HIS A 1160 -15.15 -55.94 124.83
C HIS A 1160 -15.05 -57.26 125.59
N ARG A 1161 -14.13 -58.13 125.18
CA ARG A 1161 -13.93 -59.43 125.84
C ARG A 1161 -13.20 -59.32 127.17
N LEU A 1162 -12.22 -58.43 127.31
CA LEU A 1162 -11.64 -58.08 128.61
C LEU A 1162 -12.70 -57.50 129.54
N THR A 1163 -13.61 -56.68 129.02
CA THR A 1163 -14.75 -56.16 129.79
C THR A 1163 -15.67 -57.30 130.25
N GLN A 1164 -15.93 -58.29 129.39
CA GLN A 1164 -16.73 -59.48 129.72
C GLN A 1164 -16.02 -60.45 130.68
N GLN A 1165 -14.69 -60.59 130.58
CA GLN A 1165 -13.91 -61.39 131.51
C GLN A 1165 -13.82 -60.70 132.87
N LEU A 1166 -13.62 -59.38 132.91
CA LEU A 1166 -13.66 -58.61 134.15
C LEU A 1166 -15.05 -58.65 134.80
N SER A 1167 -16.14 -58.60 134.02
CA SER A 1167 -17.50 -58.73 134.56
C SER A 1167 -17.74 -60.09 135.26
N GLN A 1168 -17.09 -61.17 134.80
CA GLN A 1168 -17.16 -62.48 135.47
C GLN A 1168 -16.41 -62.54 136.81
N TYR A 1169 -15.55 -61.57 137.13
CA TYR A 1169 -14.81 -61.50 138.39
C TYR A 1169 -15.29 -60.36 139.33
N THR A 1170 -16.24 -59.53 138.90
CA THR A 1170 -16.77 -58.41 139.71
C THR A 1170 -18.17 -58.61 140.29
N ASP A 1171 -18.86 -59.70 139.98
CA ASP A 1171 -20.18 -59.99 140.56
C ASP A 1171 -20.02 -60.69 141.93
N LEU A 1172 -19.86 -59.89 142.98
CA LEU A 1172 -20.10 -60.30 144.37
C LEU A 1172 -21.62 -60.22 144.65
N PRO A 1173 -22.24 -61.29 145.19
CA PRO A 1173 -23.67 -61.32 145.49
C PRO A 1173 -23.96 -60.70 146.87
N GLU A 1174 -25.05 -59.95 146.98
CA GLU A 1174 -25.70 -59.64 148.25
C GLU A 1174 -26.91 -60.56 148.44
N ASP A 1175 -26.93 -61.18 149.63
CA ASP A 1175 -27.92 -62.10 150.21
C ASP A 1175 -29.37 -61.60 150.05
N ASP A 1176 -30.35 -62.48 149.81
CA ASP A 1176 -30.99 -63.21 150.90
C ASP A 1176 -31.71 -64.51 150.47
N ALA A 1177 -31.76 -65.46 151.41
CA ALA A 1177 -32.54 -66.71 151.46
C ALA A 1177 -31.89 -68.02 150.94
N LEU A 1178 -30.91 -68.49 151.71
CA LEU A 1178 -30.82 -69.82 152.33
C LEU A 1178 -31.77 -70.93 151.78
N ALA A 1179 -31.19 -72.01 151.26
CA ALA A 1179 -30.98 -73.27 152.01
C ALA A 1179 -30.76 -74.49 151.10
N ALA A 1180 -29.82 -75.34 151.55
CA ALA A 1180 -29.62 -76.77 151.28
C ALA A 1180 -28.54 -77.19 150.26
N GLY A 1181 -27.35 -77.53 150.82
CA GLY A 1181 -26.41 -78.61 150.44
C GLY A 1181 -25.90 -78.66 148.99
N GLY A 1182 -24.60 -78.68 148.68
CA GLY A 1182 -23.42 -79.07 149.45
C GLY A 1182 -22.39 -79.62 148.45
N GLN A 1183 -21.11 -79.49 148.82
CA GLN A 1183 -19.91 -80.07 148.21
C GLN A 1183 -19.35 -79.41 146.94
N GLY A 1184 -18.11 -78.91 147.11
CA GLY A 1184 -17.38 -78.15 146.13
C GLY A 1184 -16.69 -78.97 145.06
N GLN A 1185 -16.15 -78.25 144.09
CA GLN A 1185 -15.03 -78.66 143.25
C GLN A 1185 -14.27 -77.41 142.83
N THR A 1186 -13.02 -77.34 143.26
CA THR A 1186 -11.98 -76.45 142.72
C THR A 1186 -11.87 -76.66 141.20
N PRO A 1187 -11.79 -75.59 140.37
CA PRO A 1187 -11.65 -75.75 138.93
C PRO A 1187 -10.29 -76.37 138.58
N ASP A 1188 -10.30 -77.36 137.69
CA ASP A 1188 -9.11 -78.04 137.21
C ASP A 1188 -8.29 -77.07 136.33
N LEU A 1189 -7.05 -76.80 136.74
CA LEU A 1189 -6.11 -75.92 136.02
C LEU A 1189 -5.86 -76.38 134.58
N TRP A 1190 -6.09 -77.66 134.28
CA TRP A 1190 -6.01 -78.20 132.93
C TRP A 1190 -7.16 -77.77 132.02
N GLU A 1191 -8.37 -77.59 132.54
CA GLU A 1191 -9.48 -77.02 131.76
C GLU A 1191 -9.23 -75.55 131.44
N LEU A 1192 -8.62 -74.78 132.38
CA LEU A 1192 -8.30 -73.37 132.15
C LEU A 1192 -7.20 -73.18 131.09
N LEU A 1193 -6.19 -74.06 131.08
CA LEU A 1193 -5.13 -74.06 130.06
C LEU A 1193 -5.60 -74.61 128.71
N SER A 1194 -6.44 -75.64 128.71
CA SER A 1194 -7.08 -76.18 127.49
C SER A 1194 -7.99 -75.13 126.86
N SER A 1195 -8.85 -74.50 127.67
CA SER A 1195 -9.70 -73.38 127.28
C SER A 1195 -8.86 -72.22 126.75
N GLY A 1196 -7.79 -71.82 127.45
CA GLY A 1196 -6.90 -70.75 127.01
C GLY A 1196 -6.22 -71.04 125.66
N MET A 1197 -5.88 -72.30 125.37
CA MET A 1197 -5.20 -72.68 124.12
C MET A 1197 -6.18 -72.86 122.94
N GLU A 1198 -7.38 -73.41 123.17
CA GLU A 1198 -8.46 -73.37 122.17
C GLU A 1198 -8.94 -71.93 121.91
N GLN A 1199 -8.90 -71.07 122.92
CA GLN A 1199 -9.24 -69.66 122.80
C GLN A 1199 -8.24 -68.89 121.94
N LEU A 1200 -6.94 -69.15 122.11
CA LEU A 1200 -5.89 -68.56 121.30
C LEU A 1200 -5.94 -69.05 119.84
N LYS A 1201 -6.37 -70.30 119.63
CA LYS A 1201 -6.65 -70.85 118.30
C LYS A 1201 -7.84 -70.16 117.63
N ALA A 1202 -8.95 -69.94 118.35
CA ALA A 1202 -10.12 -69.26 117.80
C ALA A 1202 -9.82 -67.79 117.45
N ASP A 1203 -9.05 -67.09 118.28
CA ASP A 1203 -8.66 -65.70 118.03
C ASP A 1203 -7.67 -65.59 116.84
N LEU A 1204 -6.75 -66.57 116.67
CA LEU A 1204 -5.90 -66.67 115.48
C LEU A 1204 -6.67 -67.04 114.21
N GLU A 1205 -7.69 -67.90 114.29
CA GLU A 1205 -8.56 -68.20 113.14
C GLU A 1205 -9.40 -67.00 112.72
N LEU A 1206 -9.84 -66.17 113.68
CA LEU A 1206 -10.55 -64.91 113.37
C LEU A 1206 -9.60 -63.91 112.69
N ALA A 1207 -8.39 -63.74 113.23
CA ALA A 1207 -7.36 -62.89 112.62
C ALA A 1207 -6.97 -63.37 111.21
N SER A 1208 -6.85 -64.68 111.00
CA SER A 1208 -6.59 -65.28 109.69
C SER A 1208 -7.73 -65.05 108.70
N LYS A 1209 -9.00 -65.13 109.14
CA LYS A 1209 -10.16 -64.82 108.30
C LYS A 1209 -10.23 -63.34 107.91
N TYR A 1210 -9.89 -62.43 108.83
CA TYR A 1210 -9.84 -61.00 108.52
C TYR A 1210 -8.68 -60.65 107.58
N ALA A 1211 -7.49 -61.23 107.76
CA ALA A 1211 -6.38 -61.08 106.83
C ALA A 1211 -6.74 -61.60 105.42
N ALA A 1212 -7.39 -62.76 105.33
CA ALA A 1212 -7.86 -63.29 104.04
C ALA A 1212 -8.96 -62.43 103.38
N SER A 1213 -9.76 -61.69 104.16
CA SER A 1213 -10.75 -60.75 103.61
C SER A 1213 -10.13 -59.44 103.10
N ILE A 1214 -8.97 -59.05 103.63
CA ILE A 1214 -8.20 -57.90 103.15
C ILE A 1214 -7.51 -58.26 101.82
N ASP A 1215 -6.90 -59.44 101.71
CA ASP A 1215 -6.33 -59.92 100.45
C ASP A 1215 -7.39 -60.10 99.35
N ALA A 1216 -8.61 -60.54 99.70
CA ALA A 1216 -9.70 -60.68 98.75
C ALA A 1216 -10.32 -59.34 98.28
N SER A 1217 -10.15 -58.25 99.05
CA SER A 1217 -10.61 -56.90 98.66
C SER A 1217 -9.52 -56.06 98.00
N SER A 1218 -8.25 -56.48 98.10
CA SER A 1218 -7.11 -55.91 97.37
C SER A 1218 -6.98 -56.39 95.91
N VAL A 1219 -7.74 -57.42 95.50
CA VAL A 1219 -7.69 -58.03 94.15
C VAL A 1219 -8.85 -57.59 93.25
N ASP A 1220 -9.76 -56.73 93.73
CA ASP A 1220 -10.81 -56.10 92.91
C ASP A 1220 -10.40 -54.69 92.44
N GLY A 1221 -9.12 -54.56 92.06
CA GLY A 1221 -8.63 -53.49 91.18
C GLY A 1221 -9.06 -53.79 89.75
N GLY A 1222 -10.36 -53.71 89.50
CA GLY A 1222 -10.91 -53.75 88.16
C GLY A 1222 -10.32 -52.59 87.35
N VAL A 1223 -9.34 -52.91 86.51
CA VAL A 1223 -8.98 -52.11 85.35
C VAL A 1223 -10.22 -52.12 84.45
N GLY A 1224 -11.08 -51.12 84.65
CA GLY A 1224 -12.19 -50.80 83.75
C GLY A 1224 -11.62 -50.21 82.47
N ASP A 1225 -11.15 -51.08 81.58
CA ASP A 1225 -10.61 -50.75 80.25
C ASP A 1225 -11.74 -50.59 79.21
N GLU A 1226 -12.85 -49.96 79.59
CA GLU A 1226 -13.95 -49.67 78.67
C GLU A 1226 -14.31 -48.19 78.76
N SER A 1227 -14.06 -47.47 77.65
CA SER A 1227 -14.54 -46.12 77.31
C SER A 1227 -13.57 -44.94 77.54
N PHE A 1228 -12.42 -44.95 76.86
CA PHE A 1228 -11.74 -43.70 76.47
C PHE A 1228 -11.25 -43.76 75.01
N THR A 1229 -12.18 -44.02 74.08
CA THR A 1229 -12.04 -43.53 72.71
C THR A 1229 -12.46 -42.08 72.68
N ILE A 1230 -11.49 -41.18 72.86
CA ILE A 1230 -11.60 -39.81 72.40
C ILE A 1230 -11.57 -39.88 70.87
N ALA A 1231 -12.67 -39.45 70.25
CA ALA A 1231 -12.70 -39.12 68.84
C ALA A 1231 -11.73 -37.95 68.60
N ASN A 1232 -10.76 -38.19 67.71
CA ASN A 1232 -10.30 -37.21 66.74
C ASN A 1232 -10.54 -37.83 65.36
#